data_AF-A0A370PWF8-F1
#
_entry.id   AF-A0A370PWF8-F1
#
_cell.length_a   1.000
_cell.length_b   1.000
_cell.length_c   1.000
_cell.angle_alpha   90.00
_cell.angle_beta   90.00
_cell.angle_gamma   90.00
#
_symmetry.space_group_name_H-M   'P 1'
#
loop_
_entity.id
_entity.type
_entity.pdbx_description
1 polymer ?
#
loop_
_entity_poly.entity_id
_entity_poly.type
_entity_poly.pdbx_seq_one_letter_code
_entity_poly.pdbx_strand_id
1 'polypeptide(L)'
;MASETSISLHTLACDATKLAGTYALRQVREDGHWYGEMKSNATITAEYVFLAQALGFSIEEDRDDLIKYFLSEQNTDGSWSLAYDFPGDVSVTAEAYFALCLLGLDRSHPAMASAREFTLSKGGIAKVRVFTRMFFACFGLFPWSAVPELPAELILLPAAAPMSIYRLASWARATVVPMLVIRHHRPIYALPNGRSSSNEYLDELWVDPTDKMVPYSPSLWSLWNDDLTAFGFTLADNILKALGGLRWFPSRKIALRHCVAWILERQEPEGDIGGIFPPLHAALFALALEGYGLESSPVRRGIDALQNTYAWRDSTGLRIQGCISPIWDTILMTIGLIDSSLPAESPLVARSSRYLKAHQQLGNEGDWRVYNGNVPSGGFSFEYFNSWYPDIDDTAAAILAMVKQDPNLLDLGPILSAVQWILGLQNDDGGWAAFDRENNYLFLNKIPFSDMDSFCDPSTADVTGRVIECFGLLAKRGSVLSRNGKNPIPWFFIDDMSSATERAIDFLSTEQEADGSWYGRWGSNYIYGTSAVLCGLVYHLEGWDDTYPVMEKRHKVDTHAALDWLKRHQNPDGGWGERLESYYEPSLAGNGPSTASQTAWALMGLLAYLAPTDESITRGIQYLSRTQIKEGELAGSWKEDHYTGTGFPNHFYLCYTLYSQYFPMMALGRYTRFDRPDARYVKFNIKLISLRSTVKTSQKLIPGFDLMDIGNDVVFGTRSCLGTVDRLGRKPIVIKDGAMLGDRSVGLPRVNIGTRTMVGSGALLRRNGSYPDDRRSYCQRWQIQRTIDILIEESFGGRGIPLVLSGDGGQDRV
;
A
#
# COMPACT_ATOMS: atom_id res chain seq x y z
N MET A 1 -32.76 -25.95 28.76
CA MET A 1 -31.60 -25.91 27.84
C MET A 1 -31.49 -24.48 27.36
N ALA A 2 -30.35 -23.84 27.65
CA ALA A 2 -30.16 -22.41 27.54
C ALA A 2 -30.22 -21.92 26.08
N SER A 3 -30.93 -20.83 25.86
CA SER A 3 -30.87 -20.03 24.62
C SER A 3 -29.58 -19.21 24.63
N GLU A 4 -28.56 -19.65 23.92
CA GLU A 4 -27.43 -18.79 23.57
C GLU A 4 -27.93 -17.71 22.61
N THR A 5 -27.97 -16.47 23.10
CA THR A 5 -28.15 -15.26 22.27
C THR A 5 -27.01 -15.19 21.26
N SER A 6 -27.29 -15.42 19.98
CA SER A 6 -26.30 -15.25 18.91
C SER A 6 -25.84 -13.79 18.86
N ILE A 7 -24.56 -13.54 19.18
CA ILE A 7 -23.95 -12.21 19.06
C ILE A 7 -24.02 -11.78 17.59
N SER A 8 -24.48 -10.55 17.31
CA SER A 8 -24.55 -10.05 15.94
C SER A 8 -23.15 -9.90 15.32
N LEU A 9 -23.03 -10.09 14.00
CA LEU A 9 -21.73 -9.94 13.34
C LEU A 9 -21.14 -8.52 13.50
N HIS A 10 -22.00 -7.51 13.55
CA HIS A 10 -21.59 -6.14 13.81
C HIS A 10 -20.96 -5.99 15.20
N THR A 11 -21.56 -6.60 16.23
CA THR A 11 -21.01 -6.62 17.59
C THR A 11 -19.66 -7.33 17.62
N LEU A 12 -19.53 -8.49 16.97
CA LEU A 12 -18.25 -9.22 16.87
C LEU A 12 -17.16 -8.37 16.21
N ALA A 13 -17.50 -7.68 15.12
CA ALA A 13 -16.56 -6.80 14.43
C ALA A 13 -16.15 -5.62 15.32
N CYS A 14 -17.08 -4.99 16.05
CA CYS A 14 -16.77 -3.91 17.00
C CYS A 14 -15.85 -4.36 18.12
N ASP A 15 -16.10 -5.54 18.70
CA ASP A 15 -15.25 -6.11 19.74
C ASP A 15 -13.84 -6.42 19.20
N ALA A 16 -13.76 -7.01 18.01
CA ALA A 16 -12.49 -7.29 17.35
C ALA A 16 -11.71 -5.99 17.05
N THR A 17 -12.38 -4.96 16.55
CA THR A 17 -11.81 -3.62 16.32
C THR A 17 -11.27 -3.01 17.61
N LYS A 18 -12.01 -3.11 18.72
CA LYS A 18 -11.58 -2.59 20.03
C LYS A 18 -10.35 -3.33 20.57
N LEU A 19 -10.31 -4.66 20.43
CA LEU A 19 -9.15 -5.46 20.82
C LEU A 19 -7.92 -5.12 19.98
N ALA A 20 -8.09 -4.95 18.66
CA ALA A 20 -7.02 -4.52 17.77
C ALA A 20 -6.47 -3.14 18.15
N GLY A 21 -7.33 -2.15 18.41
CA GLY A 21 -6.90 -0.83 18.89
C GLY A 21 -6.17 -0.90 20.24
N THR A 22 -6.59 -1.82 21.13
CA THR A 22 -5.90 -2.05 22.41
C THR A 22 -4.51 -2.67 22.21
N TYR A 23 -4.36 -3.59 21.25
CA TYR A 23 -3.05 -4.13 20.90
C TYR A 23 -2.15 -3.05 20.31
N ALA A 24 -2.65 -2.25 19.36
CA ALA A 24 -1.89 -1.13 18.78
C ALA A 24 -1.39 -0.15 19.86
N LEU A 25 -2.22 0.14 20.87
CA LEU A 25 -1.83 0.96 22.03
C LEU A 25 -0.68 0.36 22.86
N ARG A 26 -0.55 -0.97 22.91
CA ARG A 26 0.57 -1.63 23.61
C ARG A 26 1.86 -1.62 22.79
N GLN A 27 1.76 -1.50 21.46
CA GLN A 27 2.91 -1.51 20.55
C GLN A 27 3.47 -0.10 20.26
N VAL A 28 2.77 0.98 20.63
CA VAL A 28 3.22 2.34 20.32
C VAL A 28 4.44 2.73 21.14
N ARG A 29 5.40 3.39 20.50
CA ARG A 29 6.59 3.97 21.15
C ARG A 29 6.29 5.34 21.77
N GLU A 30 7.21 5.83 22.60
CA GLU A 30 6.98 7.03 23.44
C GLU A 30 6.65 8.29 22.63
N ASP A 31 7.33 8.48 21.51
CA ASP A 31 7.16 9.57 20.53
C ASP A 31 5.95 9.38 19.58
N GLY A 32 5.24 8.25 19.67
CA GLY A 32 3.98 8.01 18.99
C GLY A 32 4.07 7.23 17.68
N HIS A 33 5.22 6.65 17.35
CA HIS A 33 5.37 5.79 16.17
C HIS A 33 5.19 4.31 16.50
N TRP A 34 4.97 3.52 15.45
CA TRP A 34 5.01 2.06 15.47
C TRP A 34 6.16 1.58 14.62
N TYR A 35 6.71 0.45 15.00
CA TYR A 35 7.76 -0.21 14.24
C TYR A 35 7.69 -1.69 14.55
N GLY A 36 7.29 -2.46 13.54
CA GLY A 36 7.38 -3.91 13.54
C GLY A 36 8.68 -4.36 12.90
N GLU A 37 9.09 -5.58 13.21
CA GLU A 37 10.14 -6.22 12.44
C GLU A 37 9.72 -6.38 10.98
N MET A 38 10.64 -6.12 10.06
CA MET A 38 10.53 -6.53 8.67
C MET A 38 11.45 -7.71 8.37
N LYS A 39 10.87 -8.91 8.33
CA LYS A 39 11.64 -10.14 8.04
C LYS A 39 11.89 -10.28 6.55
N SER A 40 12.99 -10.93 6.20
CA SER A 40 13.32 -11.34 4.84
C SER A 40 13.83 -12.78 4.83
N ASN A 41 15.09 -13.01 4.51
CA ASN A 41 15.72 -14.33 4.58
C ASN A 41 17.13 -14.25 5.21
N ALA A 42 17.78 -15.41 5.31
CA ALA A 42 19.06 -15.54 6.00
C ALA A 42 20.24 -14.78 5.35
N THR A 43 20.16 -14.39 4.07
CA THR A 43 21.32 -13.79 3.35
C THR A 43 21.72 -12.45 3.96
N ILE A 44 20.75 -11.62 4.36
CA ILE A 44 21.05 -10.30 4.95
C ILE A 44 21.94 -10.43 6.19
N THR A 45 21.61 -11.38 7.07
CA THR A 45 22.40 -11.62 8.28
C THR A 45 23.71 -12.35 7.97
N ALA A 46 23.73 -13.23 6.96
CA ALA A 46 24.96 -13.89 6.52
C ALA A 46 25.97 -12.89 5.96
N GLU A 47 25.53 -11.97 5.12
CA GLU A 47 26.33 -10.89 4.55
C GLU A 47 26.87 -9.93 5.63
N TYR A 48 26.10 -9.66 6.69
CA TYR A 48 26.62 -8.95 7.86
C TYR A 48 27.81 -9.66 8.52
N VAL A 49 27.73 -10.99 8.68
CA VAL A 49 28.85 -11.80 9.19
C VAL A 49 30.03 -11.76 8.23
N PHE A 50 29.79 -11.77 6.91
CA PHE A 50 30.85 -11.64 5.91
C PHE A 50 31.56 -10.29 6.04
N LEU A 51 30.80 -9.20 6.20
CA LEU A 51 31.35 -7.86 6.37
C LEU A 51 32.21 -7.76 7.64
N ALA A 52 31.73 -8.33 8.76
CA ALA A 52 32.49 -8.39 10.01
C ALA A 52 33.81 -9.14 9.82
N GLN A 53 33.79 -10.30 9.16
CA GLN A 53 34.99 -11.08 8.85
C GLN A 53 35.95 -10.31 7.92
N ALA A 54 35.43 -9.61 6.91
CA ALA A 54 36.25 -8.91 5.93
C ALA A 54 36.91 -7.65 6.50
N LEU A 55 36.16 -6.86 7.28
CA LEU A 55 36.60 -5.57 7.80
C LEU A 55 37.21 -5.66 9.20
N GLY A 56 36.95 -6.75 9.94
CA GLY A 56 37.55 -7.03 11.24
C GLY A 56 36.93 -6.28 12.42
N PHE A 57 35.66 -5.86 12.34
CA PHE A 57 34.94 -5.37 13.51
C PHE A 57 34.33 -6.54 14.30
N SER A 58 34.24 -6.40 15.62
CA SER A 58 33.81 -7.48 16.50
C SER A 58 32.30 -7.73 16.42
N ILE A 59 31.95 -9.02 16.34
CA ILE A 59 30.60 -9.55 16.53
C ILE A 59 30.58 -10.71 17.54
N GLU A 60 31.65 -10.84 18.35
CA GLU A 60 31.84 -11.97 19.25
C GLU A 60 30.75 -12.06 20.34
N GLU A 61 30.33 -10.90 20.87
CA GLU A 61 29.24 -10.83 21.87
C GLU A 61 27.90 -11.31 21.31
N ASP A 62 27.75 -11.27 19.99
CA ASP A 62 26.53 -11.61 19.25
C ASP A 62 26.56 -13.01 18.63
N ARG A 63 27.71 -13.69 18.74
CA ARG A 63 28.00 -14.95 18.04
C ARG A 63 26.91 -16.01 18.27
N ASP A 64 26.58 -16.28 19.52
CA ASP A 64 25.63 -17.35 19.87
C ASP A 64 24.20 -17.01 19.44
N ASP A 65 23.81 -15.72 19.52
CA ASP A 65 22.51 -15.24 19.07
C ASP A 65 22.38 -15.29 17.54
N LEU A 66 23.45 -15.01 16.80
CA LEU A 66 23.49 -15.16 15.34
C LEU A 66 23.38 -16.63 14.92
N ILE A 67 24.14 -17.53 15.58
CA ILE A 67 24.05 -18.98 15.34
C ILE A 67 22.61 -19.46 15.60
N LYS A 68 22.02 -19.03 16.71
CA LYS A 68 20.66 -19.40 17.10
C LYS A 68 19.63 -19.00 16.05
N TYR A 69 19.75 -17.79 15.50
CA TYR A 69 18.88 -17.32 14.41
C TYR A 69 19.00 -18.19 13.15
N PHE A 70 20.22 -18.45 12.66
CA PHE A 70 20.36 -19.29 11.47
C PHE A 70 19.76 -20.69 11.69
N LEU A 71 20.01 -21.30 12.85
CA LEU A 71 19.44 -22.61 13.18
C LEU A 71 17.91 -22.58 13.33
N SER A 72 17.30 -21.46 13.74
CA SER A 72 15.83 -21.35 13.83
C SER A 72 15.16 -21.23 12.46
N GLU A 73 15.85 -20.68 11.47
CA GLU A 73 15.35 -20.50 10.10
C GLU A 73 15.62 -21.70 9.18
N GLN A 74 16.34 -22.72 9.66
CA GLN A 74 16.68 -23.88 8.83
C GLN A 74 15.45 -24.77 8.61
N ASN A 75 15.21 -25.12 7.34
CA ASN A 75 14.18 -26.07 6.97
C ASN A 75 14.53 -27.50 7.40
N THR A 76 13.50 -28.36 7.44
CA THR A 76 13.67 -29.77 7.79
C THR A 76 14.57 -30.58 6.84
N ASP A 77 14.75 -30.14 5.60
CA ASP A 77 15.66 -30.75 4.62
C ASP A 77 17.10 -30.20 4.71
N GLY A 78 17.37 -29.33 5.68
CA GLY A 78 18.67 -28.69 5.90
C GLY A 78 18.89 -27.39 5.12
N SER A 79 17.96 -27.00 4.25
CA SER A 79 18.07 -25.77 3.44
C SER A 79 17.63 -24.51 4.21
N TRP A 80 17.90 -23.35 3.61
CA TRP A 80 17.23 -22.10 3.92
C TRP A 80 16.51 -21.58 2.67
N SER A 81 15.40 -20.88 2.88
CA SER A 81 14.49 -20.44 1.82
C SER A 81 14.45 -18.92 1.65
N LEU A 82 13.87 -18.46 0.54
CA LEU A 82 13.61 -17.04 0.29
C LEU A 82 12.50 -16.45 1.19
N ALA A 83 11.62 -17.30 1.73
CA ALA A 83 10.51 -16.94 2.60
C ALA A 83 10.08 -18.15 3.45
N TYR A 84 9.22 -17.90 4.44
CA TYR A 84 8.59 -18.96 5.24
C TYR A 84 7.73 -19.91 4.37
N ASP A 85 7.78 -21.21 4.66
CA ASP A 85 7.05 -22.27 3.93
C ASP A 85 7.30 -22.25 2.41
N PHE A 86 8.52 -21.87 2.01
CA PHE A 86 8.94 -21.81 0.61
C PHE A 86 10.05 -22.84 0.32
N PRO A 87 10.22 -23.34 -0.92
CA PRO A 87 11.31 -24.26 -1.24
C PRO A 87 12.70 -23.70 -0.90
N GLY A 88 13.60 -24.57 -0.46
CA GLY A 88 14.99 -24.21 -0.18
C GLY A 88 15.69 -23.62 -1.41
N ASP A 89 16.52 -22.61 -1.17
CA ASP A 89 17.33 -21.94 -2.20
C ASP A 89 18.82 -22.21 -1.99
N VAL A 90 19.53 -22.50 -3.09
CA VAL A 90 20.96 -22.85 -3.04
C VAL A 90 21.83 -21.67 -2.64
N SER A 91 21.47 -20.44 -3.02
CA SER A 91 22.24 -19.24 -2.67
C SER A 91 22.04 -18.90 -1.20
N VAL A 92 20.79 -18.88 -0.73
CA VAL A 92 20.47 -18.64 0.69
C VAL A 92 21.14 -19.68 1.59
N THR A 93 21.05 -20.97 1.22
CA THR A 93 21.65 -22.06 1.99
C THR A 93 23.17 -21.96 2.03
N ALA A 94 23.83 -21.67 0.90
CA ALA A 94 25.27 -21.53 0.84
C ALA A 94 25.78 -20.35 1.68
N GLU A 95 25.08 -19.22 1.65
CA GLU A 95 25.44 -18.05 2.45
C GLU A 95 25.24 -18.30 3.95
N ALA A 96 24.12 -18.89 4.36
CA ALA A 96 23.87 -19.26 5.76
C ALA A 96 24.91 -20.27 6.28
N TYR A 97 25.23 -21.30 5.49
CA TYR A 97 26.28 -22.27 5.83
C TYR A 97 27.64 -21.59 6.00
N PHE A 98 28.00 -20.67 5.10
CA PHE A 98 29.27 -19.96 5.20
C PHE A 98 29.32 -19.05 6.42
N ALA A 99 28.23 -18.35 6.74
CA ALA A 99 28.14 -17.53 7.95
C ALA A 99 28.29 -18.39 9.22
N LEU A 100 27.62 -19.54 9.31
CA LEU A 100 27.78 -20.48 10.41
C LEU A 100 29.23 -21.00 10.55
N CYS A 101 29.91 -21.25 9.43
CA CYS A 101 31.33 -21.59 9.43
C CYS A 101 32.21 -20.46 9.98
N LEU A 102 31.92 -19.20 9.65
CA LEU A 102 32.65 -18.04 10.16
C LEU A 102 32.39 -17.79 11.65
N LEU A 103 31.16 -18.03 12.09
CA LEU A 103 30.79 -18.03 13.51
C LEU A 103 31.36 -19.25 14.26
N GLY A 104 32.03 -20.19 13.59
CA GLY A 104 32.69 -21.33 14.23
C GLY A 104 31.74 -22.44 14.68
N LEU A 105 30.59 -22.62 14.02
CA LEU A 105 29.80 -23.83 14.18
C LEU A 105 30.53 -25.02 13.53
N ASP A 106 30.62 -26.14 14.24
CA ASP A 106 31.37 -27.30 13.77
C ASP A 106 30.73 -27.93 12.52
N ARG A 107 31.54 -28.30 11.52
CA ARG A 107 31.07 -28.89 10.25
C ARG A 107 30.44 -30.28 10.40
N SER A 108 30.67 -30.95 11.52
CA SER A 108 30.02 -32.22 11.89
C SER A 108 28.64 -32.02 12.53
N HIS A 109 28.25 -30.77 12.85
CA HIS A 109 26.92 -30.48 13.38
C HIS A 109 25.84 -30.95 12.39
N PRO A 110 24.75 -31.60 12.83
CA PRO A 110 23.73 -32.16 11.93
C PRO A 110 23.10 -31.13 10.97
N ALA A 111 22.90 -29.90 11.44
CA ALA A 111 22.45 -28.78 10.60
C ALA A 111 23.41 -28.50 9.43
N MET A 112 24.73 -28.53 9.68
CA MET A 112 25.74 -28.29 8.65
C MET A 112 25.79 -29.46 7.65
N ALA A 113 25.69 -30.69 8.14
CA ALA A 113 25.70 -31.88 7.28
C ALA A 113 24.51 -31.88 6.29
N SER A 114 23.30 -31.63 6.79
CA SER A 114 22.07 -31.56 5.96
C SER A 114 22.10 -30.39 4.97
N ALA A 115 22.57 -29.22 5.39
CA ALA A 115 22.76 -28.07 4.51
C ALA A 115 23.74 -28.34 3.36
N ARG A 116 24.85 -29.05 3.65
CA ARG A 116 25.81 -29.50 2.63
C ARG A 116 25.16 -30.49 1.66
N GLU A 117 24.45 -31.49 2.17
CA GLU A 117 23.75 -32.49 1.34
C GLU A 117 22.73 -31.82 0.41
N PHE A 118 21.91 -30.91 0.94
CA PHE A 118 20.98 -30.11 0.15
C PHE A 118 21.72 -29.33 -0.94
N THR A 119 22.77 -28.58 -0.58
CA THR A 119 23.55 -27.74 -1.51
C THR A 119 24.11 -28.58 -2.67
N LEU A 120 24.72 -29.74 -2.36
CA LEU A 120 25.23 -30.66 -3.38
C LEU A 120 24.12 -31.23 -4.26
N SER A 121 22.95 -31.55 -3.68
CA SER A 121 21.78 -32.04 -4.44
C SER A 121 21.24 -31.02 -5.45
N LYS A 122 21.47 -29.71 -5.21
CA LYS A 122 21.10 -28.62 -6.11
C LYS A 122 22.20 -28.25 -7.12
N GLY A 123 23.27 -29.04 -7.21
CA GLY A 123 24.39 -28.81 -8.13
C GLY A 123 25.55 -28.03 -7.50
N GLY A 124 25.58 -27.89 -6.17
CA GLY A 124 26.64 -27.24 -5.43
C GLY A 124 26.66 -25.72 -5.59
N ILE A 125 27.65 -25.08 -4.97
CA ILE A 125 27.71 -23.61 -4.97
C ILE A 125 27.97 -23.01 -6.36
N ALA A 126 28.38 -23.80 -7.36
CA ALA A 126 28.44 -23.37 -8.76
C ALA A 126 27.08 -22.85 -9.31
N LYS A 127 25.96 -23.18 -8.65
CA LYS A 127 24.61 -22.75 -9.03
C LYS A 127 24.09 -21.52 -8.28
N VAL A 128 24.89 -20.89 -7.42
CA VAL A 128 24.47 -19.66 -6.73
C VAL A 128 24.38 -18.46 -7.68
N ARG A 129 23.54 -17.49 -7.28
CA ARG A 129 23.33 -16.19 -7.94
C ARG A 129 24.62 -15.34 -7.98
N VAL A 130 24.68 -14.40 -8.93
CA VAL A 130 25.82 -13.52 -9.18
C VAL A 130 26.20 -12.69 -7.95
N PHE A 131 25.21 -12.23 -7.19
CA PHE A 131 25.44 -11.48 -5.95
C PHE A 131 26.27 -12.29 -4.93
N THR A 132 25.87 -13.55 -4.69
CA THR A 132 26.61 -14.50 -3.83
C THR A 132 28.01 -14.77 -4.37
N ARG A 133 28.16 -14.96 -5.69
CA ARG A 133 29.48 -15.16 -6.32
C ARG A 133 30.41 -13.99 -6.05
N MET A 134 29.90 -12.76 -6.10
CA MET A 134 30.71 -11.56 -5.86
C MET A 134 31.25 -11.52 -4.43
N PHE A 135 30.43 -11.75 -3.42
CA PHE A 135 30.92 -11.79 -2.04
C PHE A 135 31.80 -13.00 -1.75
N PHE A 136 31.50 -14.18 -2.31
CA PHE A 136 32.37 -15.35 -2.18
C PHE A 136 33.72 -15.12 -2.87
N ALA A 137 33.75 -14.40 -3.99
CA ALA A 137 34.99 -13.99 -4.65
C ALA A 137 35.83 -13.05 -3.77
N CYS A 138 35.20 -12.20 -2.94
CA CYS A 138 35.91 -11.40 -1.94
C CYS A 138 36.70 -12.24 -0.93
N PHE A 139 36.43 -13.54 -0.77
CA PHE A 139 37.18 -14.46 0.11
C PHE A 139 37.99 -15.52 -0.66
N GLY A 140 38.05 -15.41 -1.99
CA GLY A 140 38.72 -16.39 -2.86
C GLY A 140 38.01 -17.73 -2.99
N LEU A 141 36.74 -17.82 -2.57
CA LEU A 141 35.90 -19.01 -2.71
C LEU A 141 35.38 -19.19 -4.14
N PHE A 142 35.31 -18.08 -4.88
CA PHE A 142 35.06 -18.03 -6.32
C PHE A 142 36.17 -17.25 -7.02
N PRO A 143 36.57 -17.62 -8.25
CA PRO A 143 37.46 -16.78 -9.03
C PRO A 143 36.71 -15.52 -9.48
N TRP A 144 37.38 -14.36 -9.44
CA TRP A 144 36.82 -13.09 -9.93
C TRP A 144 36.49 -13.07 -11.43
N SER A 145 36.87 -14.10 -12.19
CA SER A 145 36.45 -14.32 -13.59
C SER A 145 35.01 -14.84 -13.70
N ALA A 146 34.45 -15.42 -12.63
CA ALA A 146 33.07 -15.91 -12.54
C ALA A 146 32.05 -14.81 -12.14
N VAL A 147 32.50 -13.56 -12.07
CA VAL A 147 31.68 -12.37 -11.77
C VAL A 147 31.68 -11.44 -12.99
N PRO A 148 30.52 -10.93 -13.44
CA PRO A 148 30.41 -9.92 -14.50
C PRO A 148 31.32 -8.70 -14.31
N GLU A 149 31.73 -8.05 -15.40
CA GLU A 149 32.45 -6.79 -15.33
C GLU A 149 31.49 -5.63 -15.00
N LEU A 150 31.91 -4.78 -14.07
CA LEU A 150 31.22 -3.57 -13.65
C LEU A 150 32.23 -2.42 -13.68
N PRO A 151 32.46 -1.78 -14.84
CA PRO A 151 33.46 -0.72 -14.97
C PRO A 151 33.00 0.53 -14.21
N ALA A 152 33.87 1.06 -13.33
CA ALA A 152 33.57 2.25 -12.54
C ALA A 152 33.21 3.47 -13.41
N GLU A 153 33.67 3.51 -14.66
CA GLU A 153 33.37 4.56 -15.63
C GLU A 153 31.86 4.79 -15.86
N LEU A 154 30.98 3.84 -15.50
CA LEU A 154 29.52 4.05 -15.54
C LEU A 154 29.07 5.28 -14.73
N ILE A 155 29.77 5.63 -13.65
CA ILE A 155 29.47 6.81 -12.82
C ILE A 155 29.70 8.14 -13.58
N LEU A 156 30.50 8.12 -14.64
CA LEU A 156 30.84 9.30 -15.43
C LEU A 156 29.84 9.55 -16.56
N LEU A 157 28.91 8.62 -16.80
CA LEU A 157 27.90 8.75 -17.83
C LEU A 157 26.89 9.84 -17.43
N PRO A 158 26.53 10.75 -18.35
CA PRO A 158 25.51 11.76 -18.07
C PRO A 158 24.17 11.07 -17.80
N ALA A 159 23.33 11.65 -16.94
CA ALA A 159 22.04 11.07 -16.54
C ALA A 159 21.14 10.65 -17.73
N ALA A 160 21.21 11.40 -18.84
CA ALA A 160 20.46 11.10 -20.05
C ALA A 160 20.90 9.81 -20.78
N ALA A 161 22.14 9.34 -20.56
CA ALA A 161 22.69 8.18 -21.27
C ALA A 161 21.92 6.88 -20.92
N PRO A 162 21.75 5.94 -21.88
CA PRO A 162 20.96 4.72 -21.67
C PRO A 162 21.49 3.78 -20.58
N MET A 163 22.80 3.84 -20.30
CA MET A 163 23.49 3.01 -19.29
C MET A 163 23.94 3.83 -18.07
N SER A 164 23.42 5.06 -17.91
CA SER A 164 23.74 5.86 -16.74
C SER A 164 23.29 5.16 -15.46
N ILE A 165 24.02 5.36 -14.36
CA ILE A 165 23.59 4.89 -13.04
C ILE A 165 22.20 5.41 -12.65
N TYR A 166 21.79 6.55 -13.21
CA TYR A 166 20.47 7.09 -12.96
C TYR A 166 19.40 6.19 -13.58
N ARG A 167 19.62 5.56 -14.75
CA ARG A 167 18.65 4.61 -15.34
C ARG A 167 18.40 3.34 -14.51
N LEU A 168 19.18 3.14 -13.44
CA LEU A 168 18.91 2.12 -12.44
C LEU A 168 17.95 2.69 -11.39
N ALA A 169 17.01 1.88 -10.92
CA ALA A 169 16.16 2.17 -9.77
C ALA A 169 16.98 2.57 -8.55
N SER A 170 16.40 3.33 -7.62
CA SER A 170 17.07 3.84 -6.40
C SER A 170 17.88 2.76 -5.67
N TRP A 171 17.25 1.62 -5.37
CA TRP A 171 17.87 0.48 -4.68
C TRP A 171 19.05 -0.12 -5.47
N ALA A 172 18.88 -0.27 -6.78
CA ALA A 172 19.89 -0.82 -7.67
C ALA A 172 21.06 0.15 -7.85
N ARG A 173 20.78 1.45 -8.00
CA ARG A 173 21.77 2.52 -8.12
C ARG A 173 22.64 2.61 -6.88
N ALA A 174 22.03 2.71 -5.71
CA ALA A 174 22.74 2.80 -4.43
C ALA A 174 23.59 1.55 -4.15
N THR A 175 23.18 0.38 -4.64
CA THR A 175 23.94 -0.86 -4.49
C THR A 175 25.05 -1.00 -5.55
N VAL A 176 24.78 -0.64 -6.80
CA VAL A 176 25.72 -0.82 -7.91
C VAL A 176 26.91 0.13 -7.80
N VAL A 177 26.71 1.40 -7.43
CA VAL A 177 27.82 2.38 -7.31
C VAL A 177 28.97 1.87 -6.41
N PRO A 178 28.75 1.41 -5.17
CA PRO A 178 29.81 0.83 -4.37
C PRO A 178 30.33 -0.50 -4.95
N MET A 179 29.49 -1.30 -5.60
CA MET A 179 29.93 -2.53 -6.26
C MET A 179 30.89 -2.28 -7.43
N LEU A 180 30.80 -1.14 -8.12
CA LEU A 180 31.78 -0.73 -9.13
C LEU A 180 33.19 -0.63 -8.52
N VAL A 181 33.29 -0.11 -7.28
CA VAL A 181 34.55 0.00 -6.52
C VAL A 181 35.04 -1.39 -6.10
N ILE A 182 34.16 -2.21 -5.52
CA ILE A 182 34.51 -3.59 -5.12
C ILE A 182 35.03 -4.39 -6.33
N ARG A 183 34.34 -4.29 -7.46
CA ARG A 183 34.70 -4.99 -8.71
C ARG A 183 35.99 -4.46 -9.34
N HIS A 184 36.35 -3.20 -9.11
CA HIS A 184 37.65 -2.65 -9.50
C HIS A 184 38.77 -3.33 -8.71
N HIS A 185 38.68 -3.33 -7.38
CA HIS A 185 39.73 -3.80 -6.47
C HIS A 185 39.88 -5.32 -6.43
N ARG A 186 38.79 -6.07 -6.63
CA ARG A 186 38.77 -7.54 -6.57
C ARG A 186 39.45 -8.07 -5.30
N PRO A 187 39.01 -7.65 -4.11
CA PRO A 187 39.69 -8.02 -2.87
C PRO A 187 39.68 -9.53 -2.63
N ILE A 188 40.62 -9.95 -1.80
CA ILE A 188 40.68 -11.30 -1.21
C ILE A 188 40.92 -11.08 0.29
N TYR A 189 39.90 -11.26 1.12
CA TYR A 189 39.98 -11.20 2.57
C TYR A 189 40.39 -12.56 3.15
N ALA A 190 40.95 -12.56 4.35
CA ALA A 190 41.40 -13.79 5.00
C ALA A 190 40.22 -14.56 5.60
N LEU A 191 40.30 -15.88 5.53
CA LEU A 191 39.44 -16.81 6.25
C LEU A 191 40.23 -17.47 7.39
N PRO A 192 39.60 -18.28 8.27
CA PRO A 192 40.31 -18.98 9.34
C PRO A 192 41.47 -19.87 8.85
N ASN A 193 41.41 -20.38 7.61
CA ASN A 193 42.49 -21.14 6.97
C ASN A 193 43.53 -20.27 6.21
N GLY A 194 43.48 -18.94 6.38
CA GLY A 194 44.38 -17.99 5.74
C GLY A 194 43.78 -17.29 4.52
N ARG A 195 44.63 -16.48 3.86
CA ARG A 195 44.28 -15.69 2.68
C ARG A 195 44.74 -16.40 1.42
N SER A 196 43.81 -16.74 0.51
CA SER A 196 44.11 -17.39 -0.77
C SER A 196 43.11 -16.94 -1.85
N SER A 197 43.57 -16.75 -3.08
CA SER A 197 42.71 -16.45 -4.24
C SER A 197 41.98 -17.68 -4.80
N SER A 198 42.37 -18.87 -4.35
CA SER A 198 41.75 -20.16 -4.66
C SER A 198 41.54 -20.89 -3.33
N ASN A 199 40.74 -20.29 -2.46
CA ASN A 199 40.55 -20.78 -1.11
C ASN A 199 39.69 -22.05 -1.11
N GLU A 200 40.12 -23.06 -0.36
CA GLU A 200 39.48 -24.37 -0.23
C GLU A 200 38.47 -24.44 0.93
N TYR A 201 38.22 -23.31 1.61
CA TYR A 201 37.44 -23.27 2.85
C TYR A 201 36.01 -23.82 2.71
N LEU A 202 35.40 -23.77 1.52
CA LEU A 202 34.07 -24.32 1.24
C LEU A 202 34.09 -25.41 0.15
N ASP A 203 35.20 -26.10 -0.05
CA ASP A 203 35.32 -27.14 -1.10
C ASP A 203 34.30 -28.27 -0.93
N GLU A 204 33.84 -28.51 0.30
CA GLU A 204 32.79 -29.50 0.56
C GLU A 204 31.41 -29.15 -0.02
N LEU A 205 31.19 -27.91 -0.47
CA LEU A 205 29.95 -27.47 -1.11
C LEU A 205 30.02 -27.48 -2.65
N TRP A 206 31.18 -27.79 -3.21
CA TRP A 206 31.35 -27.97 -4.65
C TRP A 206 31.06 -29.41 -5.06
N VAL A 207 30.36 -29.59 -6.18
CA VAL A 207 30.25 -30.92 -6.83
C VAL A 207 31.60 -31.35 -7.39
N ASP A 208 32.34 -30.40 -7.99
CA ASP A 208 33.72 -30.57 -8.43
C ASP A 208 34.56 -29.39 -7.90
N PRO A 209 35.29 -29.54 -6.78
CA PRO A 209 36.15 -28.47 -6.26
C PRO A 209 37.41 -28.24 -7.11
N THR A 210 37.74 -29.14 -8.04
CA THR A 210 38.93 -29.00 -8.89
C THR A 210 38.72 -28.09 -10.10
N ASP A 211 37.47 -27.92 -10.53
CA ASP A 211 37.08 -26.96 -11.57
C ASP A 211 36.06 -25.94 -11.05
N LYS A 212 36.58 -24.77 -10.66
CA LYS A 212 35.77 -23.62 -10.18
C LYS A 212 35.43 -22.62 -11.30
N MET A 213 35.58 -23.00 -12.57
CA MET A 213 35.24 -22.12 -13.70
C MET A 213 33.74 -22.15 -13.97
N VAL A 214 33.02 -21.16 -13.42
CA VAL A 214 31.57 -21.10 -13.51
C VAL A 214 31.12 -20.02 -14.50
N PRO A 215 30.45 -20.36 -15.61
CA PRO A 215 29.82 -19.36 -16.47
C PRO A 215 28.65 -18.69 -15.72
N TYR A 216 28.42 -17.41 -16.00
CA TYR A 216 27.29 -16.64 -15.44
C TYR A 216 26.29 -16.20 -16.51
N SER A 217 26.54 -16.51 -17.78
CA SER A 217 25.61 -16.27 -18.87
C SER A 217 25.57 -17.47 -19.80
N PRO A 218 24.45 -17.68 -20.52
CA PRO A 218 24.40 -18.64 -21.62
C PRO A 218 25.45 -18.33 -22.69
N SER A 219 25.75 -19.33 -23.54
CA SER A 219 26.68 -19.13 -24.65
C SER A 219 26.17 -18.04 -25.62
N LEU A 220 27.10 -17.29 -26.23
CA LEU A 220 26.76 -16.27 -27.23
C LEU A 220 25.92 -16.84 -28.39
N TRP A 221 26.14 -18.10 -28.77
CA TRP A 221 25.35 -18.75 -29.81
C TRP A 221 23.89 -18.99 -29.40
N SER A 222 23.64 -19.39 -28.13
CA SER A 222 22.28 -19.53 -27.60
C SER A 222 21.59 -18.16 -27.61
N LEU A 223 22.23 -17.15 -27.01
CA LEU A 223 21.65 -15.82 -26.89
C LEU A 223 21.38 -15.15 -28.24
N TRP A 224 22.22 -15.38 -29.25
CA TRP A 224 21.98 -14.87 -30.60
C TRP A 224 20.64 -15.35 -31.19
N ASN A 225 20.22 -16.58 -30.85
CA ASN A 225 18.97 -17.15 -31.33
C ASN A 225 17.78 -16.80 -30.43
N ASP A 226 18.01 -16.65 -29.11
CA ASP A 226 16.94 -16.56 -28.12
C ASP A 226 16.65 -15.12 -27.64
N ASP A 227 17.69 -14.30 -27.38
CA ASP A 227 17.58 -12.96 -26.80
C ASP A 227 18.74 -12.06 -27.27
N LEU A 228 18.49 -11.26 -28.32
CA LEU A 228 19.48 -10.37 -28.92
C LEU A 228 19.96 -9.26 -27.97
N THR A 229 19.14 -8.85 -27.01
CA THR A 229 19.51 -7.83 -26.02
C THR A 229 20.50 -8.42 -25.04
N ALA A 230 20.20 -9.60 -24.48
CA ALA A 230 21.12 -10.33 -23.62
C ALA A 230 22.41 -10.73 -24.34
N PHE A 231 22.33 -11.08 -25.63
CA PHE A 231 23.50 -11.29 -26.49
C PHE A 231 24.39 -10.04 -26.53
N GLY A 232 23.81 -8.87 -26.81
CA GLY A 232 24.54 -7.61 -26.88
C GLY A 232 25.29 -7.29 -25.58
N PHE A 233 24.61 -7.43 -24.44
CA PHE A 233 25.25 -7.22 -23.14
C PHE A 233 26.32 -8.26 -22.80
N THR A 234 26.06 -9.54 -23.10
CA THR A 234 27.05 -10.61 -22.87
C THR A 234 28.28 -10.44 -23.75
N LEU A 235 28.11 -10.01 -25.01
CA LEU A 235 29.22 -9.69 -25.89
C LEU A 235 30.02 -8.48 -25.36
N ALA A 236 29.33 -7.42 -24.95
CA ALA A 236 29.96 -6.24 -24.37
C ALA A 236 30.77 -6.59 -23.10
N ASP A 237 30.21 -7.42 -22.22
CA ASP A 237 30.88 -7.90 -21.02
C ASP A 237 32.11 -8.78 -21.35
N ASN A 238 32.02 -9.66 -22.36
CA ASN A 238 33.18 -10.42 -22.84
C ASN A 238 34.29 -9.53 -23.42
N ILE A 239 33.92 -8.46 -24.13
CA ILE A 239 34.88 -7.46 -24.61
C ILE A 239 35.50 -6.72 -23.42
N LEU A 240 34.71 -6.30 -22.44
CA LEU A 240 35.20 -5.65 -21.22
C LEU A 240 36.20 -6.56 -20.50
N LYS A 241 35.89 -7.85 -20.31
CA LYS A 241 36.82 -8.83 -19.75
C LYS A 241 38.14 -8.89 -20.52
N ALA A 242 38.09 -8.99 -21.85
CA ALA A 242 39.28 -9.04 -22.70
C ALA A 242 40.14 -7.77 -22.57
N LEU A 243 39.51 -6.62 -22.31
CA LEU A 243 40.16 -5.33 -22.04
C LEU A 243 40.56 -5.15 -20.56
N GLY A 244 40.51 -6.21 -19.74
CA GLY A 244 40.83 -6.14 -18.32
C GLY A 244 39.84 -5.29 -17.51
N GLY A 245 38.59 -5.19 -17.97
CA GLY A 245 37.52 -4.39 -17.37
C GLY A 245 37.80 -2.90 -17.33
N LEU A 246 38.60 -2.38 -18.27
CA LEU A 246 39.05 -0.99 -18.36
C LEU A 246 39.89 -0.48 -17.16
N ARG A 247 40.38 -1.37 -16.29
CA ARG A 247 41.08 -1.00 -15.03
C ARG A 247 42.32 -0.12 -15.23
N TRP A 248 42.97 -0.23 -16.39
CA TRP A 248 44.20 0.48 -16.74
C TRP A 248 43.94 1.84 -17.42
N PHE A 249 42.69 2.16 -17.75
CA PHE A 249 42.36 3.39 -18.45
C PHE A 249 42.52 4.61 -17.51
N PRO A 250 43.01 5.77 -18.02
CA PRO A 250 43.22 6.95 -17.19
C PRO A 250 41.97 7.47 -16.47
N SER A 251 40.79 7.25 -17.04
CA SER A 251 39.49 7.60 -16.46
C SER A 251 39.19 6.88 -15.15
N ARG A 252 39.79 5.70 -14.92
CA ARG A 252 39.47 4.84 -13.76
C ARG A 252 39.64 5.55 -12.43
N LYS A 253 40.75 6.27 -12.25
CA LYS A 253 41.03 7.00 -11.00
C LYS A 253 40.01 8.11 -10.75
N ILE A 254 39.53 8.76 -11.81
CA ILE A 254 38.49 9.80 -11.72
C ILE A 254 37.15 9.13 -11.38
N ALA A 255 36.80 8.05 -12.07
CA ALA A 255 35.59 7.29 -11.81
C ALA A 255 35.48 6.80 -10.35
N LEU A 256 36.55 6.23 -9.79
CA LEU A 256 36.55 5.79 -8.38
C LEU A 256 36.32 6.94 -7.40
N ARG A 257 36.97 8.09 -7.63
CA ARG A 257 36.72 9.30 -6.81
C ARG A 257 35.27 9.75 -6.88
N HIS A 258 34.66 9.70 -8.06
CA HIS A 258 33.24 10.01 -8.21
C HIS A 258 32.34 8.99 -7.51
N CYS A 259 32.68 7.69 -7.54
CA CYS A 259 31.94 6.66 -6.78
C CYS A 259 32.01 6.93 -5.28
N VAL A 260 33.21 7.19 -4.73
CA VAL A 260 33.39 7.51 -3.30
C VAL A 260 32.66 8.79 -2.91
N ALA A 261 32.77 9.85 -3.70
CA ALA A 261 32.06 11.10 -3.45
C ALA A 261 30.53 10.89 -3.46
N TRP A 262 30.02 10.12 -4.42
CA TRP A 262 28.61 9.78 -4.53
C TRP A 262 28.10 9.02 -3.30
N ILE A 263 28.87 8.04 -2.82
CA ILE A 263 28.57 7.26 -1.59
C ILE A 263 28.52 8.18 -0.37
N LEU A 264 29.55 9.03 -0.18
CA LEU A 264 29.64 9.89 0.99
C LEU A 264 28.58 11.00 1.01
N GLU A 265 28.18 11.50 -0.16
CA GLU A 265 27.12 12.51 -0.29
C GLU A 265 25.75 11.96 0.10
N ARG A 266 25.51 10.67 -0.16
CA ARG A 266 24.23 9.98 0.10
C ARG A 266 24.18 9.22 1.42
N GLN A 267 25.26 9.27 2.19
CA GLN A 267 25.25 8.71 3.52
C GLN A 267 24.56 9.67 4.48
N GLU A 268 23.50 9.18 5.12
CA GLU A 268 22.79 9.92 6.15
C GLU A 268 23.72 10.22 7.34
N PRO A 269 23.42 11.27 8.13
CA PRO A 269 24.17 11.58 9.35
C PRO A 269 24.28 10.38 10.29
N GLU A 270 23.25 9.55 10.37
CA GLU A 270 23.17 8.34 11.20
C GLU A 270 23.96 7.16 10.62
N GLY A 271 24.48 7.29 9.39
CA GLY A 271 25.36 6.31 8.76
C GLY A 271 24.69 5.42 7.71
N ASP A 272 23.36 5.47 7.62
CA ASP A 272 22.57 4.73 6.63
C ASP A 272 22.81 5.24 5.21
N ILE A 273 22.53 4.40 4.20
CA ILE A 273 22.57 4.74 2.78
C ILE A 273 21.38 4.08 2.11
N GLY A 274 20.40 4.88 1.69
CA GLY A 274 19.25 4.40 0.93
C GLY A 274 18.21 3.62 1.72
N GLY A 275 18.33 3.52 3.05
CA GLY A 275 17.32 2.89 3.92
C GLY A 275 17.22 1.37 3.81
N ILE A 276 18.16 0.74 3.09
CA ILE A 276 18.16 -0.69 2.84
C ILE A 276 19.58 -1.28 3.05
N PHE A 277 19.67 -2.53 3.48
CA PHE A 277 20.93 -3.18 3.83
C PHE A 277 21.95 -3.29 2.67
N PRO A 278 21.59 -3.73 1.45
CA PRO A 278 22.57 -3.96 0.38
C PRO A 278 23.50 -2.78 0.02
N PRO A 279 23.01 -1.54 -0.17
CA PRO A 279 23.87 -0.39 -0.43
C PRO A 279 24.75 -0.02 0.75
N LEU A 280 24.23 -0.04 1.99
CA LEU A 280 25.02 0.21 3.19
C LEU A 280 26.17 -0.81 3.31
N HIS A 281 25.86 -2.10 3.16
CA HIS A 281 26.81 -3.18 3.17
C HIS A 281 27.91 -3.02 2.08
N ALA A 282 27.50 -2.78 0.83
CA ALA A 282 28.43 -2.60 -0.28
C ALA A 282 29.28 -1.33 -0.12
N ALA A 283 28.70 -0.24 0.40
CA ALA A 283 29.41 1.01 0.65
C ALA A 283 30.51 0.85 1.70
N LEU A 284 30.28 0.08 2.77
CA LEU A 284 31.31 -0.18 3.78
C LEU A 284 32.51 -0.95 3.18
N PHE A 285 32.26 -1.95 2.33
CA PHE A 285 33.32 -2.58 1.54
C PHE A 285 34.06 -1.56 0.65
N ALA A 286 33.32 -0.77 -0.12
CA ALA A 286 33.89 0.19 -1.06
C ALA A 286 34.76 1.25 -0.36
N LEU A 287 34.27 1.82 0.74
CA LEU A 287 35.00 2.81 1.55
C LEU A 287 36.27 2.20 2.16
N ALA A 288 36.19 0.99 2.71
CA ALA A 288 37.36 0.30 3.24
C ALA A 288 38.45 0.07 2.17
N LEU A 289 38.04 -0.32 0.96
CA LEU A 289 38.94 -0.50 -0.19
C LEU A 289 39.56 0.81 -0.69
N GLU A 290 38.89 1.93 -0.46
CA GLU A 290 39.35 3.28 -0.79
C GLU A 290 40.11 3.95 0.38
N GLY A 291 40.47 3.18 1.41
CA GLY A 291 41.38 3.59 2.48
C GLY A 291 40.70 4.18 3.73
N TYR A 292 39.38 4.11 3.82
CA TYR A 292 38.65 4.52 5.03
C TYR A 292 38.76 3.41 6.09
N GLY A 293 39.51 3.67 7.17
CA GLY A 293 39.61 2.74 8.29
C GLY A 293 38.33 2.63 9.11
N LEU A 294 38.25 1.62 9.99
CA LEU A 294 37.08 1.37 10.87
C LEU A 294 36.69 2.59 11.73
N GLU A 295 37.68 3.37 12.16
CA GLU A 295 37.50 4.58 12.98
C GLU A 295 37.16 5.83 12.16
N SER A 296 37.19 5.74 10.83
CA SER A 296 36.74 6.85 10.00
C SER A 296 35.24 7.05 10.18
N SER A 297 34.81 8.30 10.29
CA SER A 297 33.41 8.61 10.62
C SER A 297 32.40 7.92 9.67
N PRO A 298 32.57 7.90 8.33
CA PRO A 298 31.63 7.22 7.44
C PRO A 298 31.49 5.72 7.72
N VAL A 299 32.61 5.02 7.97
CA VAL A 299 32.62 3.57 8.22
C VAL A 299 32.06 3.27 9.61
N ARG A 300 32.47 4.03 10.63
CA ARG A 300 31.98 3.86 12.00
C ARG A 300 30.47 4.03 12.09
N ARG A 301 29.92 5.12 11.52
CA ARG A 301 28.48 5.36 11.52
C ARG A 301 27.71 4.29 10.76
N GLY A 302 28.22 3.80 9.64
CA GLY A 302 27.57 2.71 8.91
C GLY A 302 27.57 1.37 9.69
N ILE A 303 28.64 1.05 10.42
CA ILE A 303 28.65 -0.11 11.33
C ILE A 303 27.65 0.10 12.47
N ASP A 304 27.61 1.29 13.06
CA ASP A 304 26.66 1.63 14.12
C ASP A 304 25.21 1.54 13.62
N ALA A 305 24.92 1.93 12.38
CA ALA A 305 23.60 1.76 11.76
C ALA A 305 23.21 0.27 11.65
N LEU A 306 24.12 -0.59 11.17
CA LEU A 306 23.88 -2.04 11.12
C LEU A 306 23.59 -2.64 12.51
N GLN A 307 24.37 -2.24 13.53
CA GLN A 307 24.30 -2.81 14.88
C GLN A 307 23.15 -2.26 15.73
N ASN A 308 22.72 -1.02 15.50
CA ASN A 308 21.74 -0.35 16.37
C ASN A 308 20.39 -0.11 15.69
N THR A 309 20.35 0.02 14.36
CA THR A 309 19.12 0.35 13.62
C THR A 309 18.53 -0.89 12.93
N TYR A 310 19.37 -1.65 12.23
CA TYR A 310 18.93 -2.82 11.46
C TYR A 310 18.86 -4.11 12.28
N ALA A 311 19.65 -4.21 13.35
CA ALA A 311 19.67 -5.35 14.25
C ALA A 311 18.32 -5.55 14.95
N TRP A 312 17.80 -6.77 14.88
CA TRP A 312 16.60 -7.21 15.59
C TRP A 312 16.92 -8.39 16.50
N ARG A 313 16.53 -8.29 17.77
CA ARG A 313 16.78 -9.33 18.78
C ARG A 313 15.48 -9.79 19.41
N ASP A 314 15.30 -11.09 19.47
CA ASP A 314 14.22 -11.71 20.22
C ASP A 314 14.59 -13.12 20.72
N SER A 315 13.60 -13.90 21.12
CA SER A 315 13.79 -15.26 21.62
C SER A 315 14.43 -16.23 20.62
N THR A 316 14.48 -15.90 19.33
CA THR A 316 15.09 -16.74 18.27
C THR A 316 16.54 -16.36 17.98
N GLY A 317 17.05 -15.26 18.52
CA GLY A 317 18.43 -14.81 18.34
C GLY A 317 18.53 -13.40 17.77
N LEU A 318 19.68 -13.09 17.18
CA LEU A 318 19.99 -11.82 16.52
C LEU A 318 19.97 -12.02 15.01
N ARG A 319 19.35 -11.05 14.32
CA ARG A 319 19.39 -10.94 12.85
C ARG A 319 19.43 -9.50 12.41
N ILE A 320 19.88 -9.29 11.18
CA ILE A 320 19.89 -7.98 10.52
C ILE A 320 18.71 -7.95 9.54
N GLN A 321 17.90 -6.89 9.63
CA GLN A 321 16.78 -6.68 8.71
C GLN A 321 17.27 -6.17 7.36
N GLY A 322 16.54 -6.49 6.28
CA GLY A 322 16.88 -6.01 4.94
C GLY A 322 16.59 -4.51 4.74
N CYS A 323 15.65 -3.98 5.52
CA CYS A 323 15.17 -2.60 5.57
C CYS A 323 14.29 -2.47 6.84
N ILE A 324 13.85 -1.26 7.19
CA ILE A 324 13.07 -0.98 8.41
C ILE A 324 11.84 -0.15 8.06
N SER A 325 10.69 -0.39 8.70
CA SER A 325 9.38 0.16 8.29
C SER A 325 8.71 1.18 9.22
N PRO A 326 9.42 2.01 10.02
CA PRO A 326 8.80 2.82 11.06
C PRO A 326 7.81 3.87 10.54
N ILE A 327 8.10 4.50 9.39
CA ILE A 327 7.21 5.54 8.84
C ILE A 327 5.97 4.88 8.24
N TRP A 328 6.17 3.88 7.38
CA TRP A 328 5.10 3.09 6.79
C TRP A 328 4.15 2.48 7.84
N ASP A 329 4.71 1.81 8.85
CA ASP A 329 3.94 1.20 9.93
C ASP A 329 3.14 2.26 10.70
N THR A 330 3.72 3.43 10.93
CA THR A 330 3.05 4.52 11.63
C THR A 330 1.93 5.13 10.80
N ILE A 331 2.13 5.30 9.50
CA ILE A 331 1.09 5.77 8.56
C ILE A 331 -0.09 4.81 8.58
N LEU A 332 0.16 3.52 8.33
CA LEU A 332 -0.90 2.53 8.24
C LEU A 332 -1.57 2.26 9.60
N MET A 333 -0.82 2.23 10.70
CA MET A 333 -1.43 2.12 12.03
C MET A 333 -2.32 3.33 12.34
N THR A 334 -1.88 4.54 11.98
CA THR A 334 -2.70 5.76 12.14
C THR A 334 -4.00 5.68 11.34
N ILE A 335 -3.93 5.25 10.08
CA ILE A 335 -5.13 5.06 9.23
C ILE A 335 -6.07 4.01 9.87
N GLY A 336 -5.53 2.88 10.31
CA GLY A 336 -6.32 1.81 10.92
C GLY A 336 -6.97 2.25 12.23
N LEU A 337 -6.26 3.01 13.08
CA LEU A 337 -6.82 3.57 14.30
C LEU A 337 -7.96 4.54 14.02
N ILE A 338 -7.81 5.43 13.02
CA ILE A 338 -8.89 6.33 12.63
C ILE A 338 -10.07 5.50 12.10
N ASP A 339 -9.82 4.55 11.19
CA ASP A 339 -10.85 3.68 10.61
C ASP A 339 -11.58 2.84 11.67
N SER A 340 -10.90 2.45 12.74
CA SER A 340 -11.45 1.77 13.93
C SER A 340 -12.35 2.64 14.83
N SER A 341 -12.61 3.88 14.44
CA SER A 341 -13.41 4.87 15.17
C SER A 341 -12.79 5.41 16.46
N LEU A 342 -11.47 5.30 16.62
CA LEU A 342 -10.75 6.16 17.56
C LEU A 342 -10.87 7.61 17.05
N PRO A 343 -11.31 8.58 17.87
CA PRO A 343 -11.41 9.97 17.43
C PRO A 343 -10.08 10.48 16.89
N ALA A 344 -10.11 11.29 15.83
CA ALA A 344 -8.89 11.85 15.24
C ALA A 344 -8.17 12.81 16.21
N GLU A 345 -8.92 13.38 17.15
CA GLU A 345 -8.45 14.26 18.22
C GLU A 345 -7.89 13.47 19.43
N SER A 346 -7.90 12.13 19.37
CA SER A 346 -7.26 11.27 20.35
C SER A 346 -5.80 11.71 20.56
N PRO A 347 -5.31 11.82 21.81
CA PRO A 347 -3.92 12.16 22.09
C PRO A 347 -2.90 11.25 21.39
N LEU A 348 -3.28 10.00 21.12
CA LEU A 348 -2.46 9.04 20.38
C LEU A 348 -2.36 9.41 18.90
N VAL A 349 -3.50 9.59 18.23
CA VAL A 349 -3.57 9.95 16.80
C VAL A 349 -2.93 11.31 16.56
N ALA A 350 -3.09 12.25 17.50
CA ALA A 350 -2.41 13.54 17.43
C ALA A 350 -0.89 13.40 17.58
N ARG A 351 -0.39 12.43 18.35
CA ARG A 351 1.04 12.19 18.54
C ARG A 351 1.66 11.53 17.31
N SER A 352 1.05 10.47 16.79
CA SER A 352 1.50 9.82 15.55
C SER A 352 1.51 10.80 14.38
N SER A 353 0.54 11.69 14.29
CA SER A 353 0.52 12.75 13.28
C SER A 353 1.67 13.73 13.40
N ARG A 354 1.97 14.21 14.61
CA ARG A 354 3.14 15.07 14.82
C ARG A 354 4.42 14.35 14.44
N TYR A 355 4.52 13.06 14.76
CA TYR A 355 5.61 12.21 14.34
C TYR A 355 5.72 12.16 12.80
N LEU A 356 4.64 11.84 12.08
CA LEU A 356 4.64 11.81 10.61
C LEU A 356 5.07 13.17 10.03
N LYS A 357 4.45 14.27 10.46
CA LYS A 357 4.80 15.62 9.96
C LYS A 357 6.26 15.99 10.20
N ALA A 358 6.87 15.51 11.28
CA ALA A 358 8.29 15.75 11.56
C ALA A 358 9.23 14.98 10.61
N HIS A 359 8.74 13.91 9.96
CA HIS A 359 9.50 13.10 9.00
C HIS A 359 9.15 13.43 7.54
N GLN A 360 8.34 14.46 7.28
CA GLN A 360 8.14 14.93 5.92
C GLN A 360 9.43 15.56 5.39
N GLN A 361 9.86 15.14 4.20
CA GLN A 361 11.08 15.63 3.58
C GLN A 361 10.81 16.92 2.81
N LEU A 362 11.40 18.01 3.30
CA LEU A 362 11.28 19.36 2.72
C LEU A 362 12.65 19.92 2.30
N GLY A 363 13.70 19.10 2.39
CA GLY A 363 15.07 19.46 2.03
C GLY A 363 15.31 19.49 0.52
N ASN A 364 16.57 19.67 0.11
CA ASN A 364 16.98 19.69 -1.30
C ASN A 364 17.64 18.38 -1.74
N GLU A 365 17.72 17.41 -0.84
CA GLU A 365 18.21 16.06 -1.07
C GLU A 365 17.19 15.29 -1.91
N GLY A 366 17.67 14.41 -2.78
CA GLY A 366 16.78 13.66 -3.67
C GLY A 366 17.38 13.32 -5.02
N ASP A 367 17.59 12.03 -5.25
CA ASP A 367 18.05 11.53 -6.54
C ASP A 367 16.98 11.67 -7.64
N TRP A 368 15.70 11.66 -7.25
CA TRP A 368 14.54 11.94 -8.11
C TRP A 368 14.62 13.32 -8.82
N ARG A 369 15.37 14.26 -8.24
CA ARG A 369 15.61 15.60 -8.82
C ARG A 369 16.42 15.57 -10.11
N VAL A 370 17.16 14.49 -10.35
CA VAL A 370 17.90 14.31 -11.61
C VAL A 370 16.95 14.26 -12.81
N TYR A 371 15.74 13.72 -12.62
CA TYR A 371 14.70 13.65 -13.65
C TYR A 371 13.86 14.90 -13.72
N ASN A 372 13.55 15.50 -12.55
CA ASN A 372 12.71 16.67 -12.48
C ASN A 372 13.14 17.63 -11.35
N GLY A 373 14.21 18.39 -11.59
CA GLY A 373 14.81 19.27 -10.59
C GLY A 373 13.96 20.48 -10.19
N ASN A 374 12.86 20.74 -10.90
CA ASN A 374 11.92 21.84 -10.63
C ASN A 374 10.80 21.45 -9.65
N VAL A 375 10.67 20.16 -9.33
CA VAL A 375 9.66 19.67 -8.39
C VAL A 375 10.16 19.95 -6.97
N PRO A 376 9.37 20.65 -6.13
CA PRO A 376 9.72 20.85 -4.73
C PRO A 376 9.57 19.54 -3.95
N SER A 377 10.41 19.36 -2.94
CA SER A 377 10.34 18.22 -2.03
C SER A 377 9.08 18.29 -1.17
N GLY A 378 8.46 17.14 -0.96
CA GLY A 378 7.33 16.99 -0.04
C GLY A 378 7.04 15.54 0.33
N GLY A 379 7.94 14.63 -0.02
CA GLY A 379 7.76 13.19 0.12
C GLY A 379 7.99 12.70 1.55
N PHE A 380 7.67 11.42 1.73
CA PHE A 380 7.96 10.63 2.91
C PHE A 380 8.76 9.40 2.45
N SER A 381 9.66 8.94 3.30
CA SER A 381 10.35 7.66 3.10
C SER A 381 9.75 6.59 3.99
N PHE A 382 10.04 5.35 3.65
CA PHE A 382 9.72 4.15 4.40
C PHE A 382 10.41 4.08 5.79
N GLU A 383 11.67 4.51 5.86
CA GLU A 383 12.58 4.39 7.01
C GLU A 383 12.69 5.64 7.90
N TYR A 384 13.42 5.54 9.02
CA TYR A 384 13.76 6.71 9.86
C TYR A 384 14.61 7.75 9.11
N PHE A 385 15.62 7.30 8.37
CA PHE A 385 16.65 8.15 7.76
C PHE A 385 16.83 7.74 6.29
N ASN A 386 16.28 8.52 5.38
CA ASN A 386 16.41 8.27 3.94
C ASN A 386 16.10 9.52 3.11
N SER A 387 16.79 10.62 3.40
CA SER A 387 16.55 11.95 2.83
C SER A 387 16.67 12.01 1.30
N TRP A 388 17.37 11.03 0.70
CA TRP A 388 17.62 10.95 -0.74
C TRP A 388 16.56 10.19 -1.51
N TYR A 389 15.79 9.33 -0.85
CA TYR A 389 14.85 8.40 -1.49
C TYR A 389 13.50 8.38 -0.75
N PRO A 390 12.75 9.49 -0.75
CA PRO A 390 11.32 9.42 -0.49
C PRO A 390 10.62 8.63 -1.59
N ASP A 391 9.53 7.95 -1.25
CA ASP A 391 8.77 7.11 -2.17
C ASP A 391 7.30 7.53 -2.27
N ILE A 392 6.69 7.19 -3.40
CA ILE A 392 5.35 7.65 -3.79
C ILE A 392 4.25 6.93 -2.99
N ASP A 393 4.43 5.66 -2.62
CA ASP A 393 3.42 4.90 -1.88
C ASP A 393 3.31 5.41 -0.43
N ASP A 394 4.44 5.57 0.28
CA ASP A 394 4.50 6.19 1.60
C ASP A 394 3.95 7.61 1.57
N THR A 395 4.34 8.41 0.57
CA THR A 395 3.85 9.79 0.45
C THR A 395 2.33 9.83 0.24
N ALA A 396 1.78 8.97 -0.62
CA ALA A 396 0.34 8.89 -0.87
C ALA A 396 -0.41 8.37 0.37
N ALA A 397 0.14 7.38 1.07
CA ALA A 397 -0.42 6.86 2.32
C ALA A 397 -0.37 7.90 3.46
N ALA A 398 0.71 8.69 3.55
CA ALA A 398 0.83 9.78 4.51
C ALA A 398 -0.25 10.87 4.26
N ILE A 399 -0.52 11.21 2.99
CA ILE A 399 -1.64 12.10 2.63
C ILE A 399 -2.96 11.52 3.12
N LEU A 400 -3.22 10.23 2.88
CA LEU A 400 -4.44 9.56 3.37
C LEU A 400 -4.57 9.68 4.89
N ALA A 401 -3.48 9.43 5.65
CA ALA A 401 -3.46 9.57 7.10
C ALA A 401 -3.77 11.00 7.54
N MET A 402 -3.08 11.99 6.96
CA MET A 402 -3.26 13.42 7.28
C MET A 402 -4.68 13.91 6.97
N VAL A 403 -5.23 13.54 5.82
CA VAL A 403 -6.61 13.92 5.42
C VAL A 403 -7.67 13.24 6.28
N LYS A 404 -7.44 11.98 6.70
CA LYS A 404 -8.35 11.28 7.62
C LYS A 404 -8.34 11.89 9.02
N GLN A 405 -7.19 12.38 9.47
CA GLN A 405 -7.02 12.98 10.77
C GLN A 405 -7.57 14.41 10.84
N ASP A 406 -7.32 15.21 9.82
CA ASP A 406 -7.82 16.59 9.73
C ASP A 406 -8.90 16.69 8.63
N PRO A 407 -10.12 16.19 8.89
CA PRO A 407 -11.19 16.18 7.88
C PRO A 407 -11.66 17.59 7.50
N ASN A 408 -11.29 18.61 8.28
CA ASN A 408 -11.57 20.01 8.00
C ASN A 408 -10.47 20.69 7.18
N LEU A 409 -9.36 19.99 6.91
CA LEU A 409 -8.20 20.47 6.17
C LEU A 409 -7.79 21.86 6.68
N LEU A 410 -7.48 21.96 7.96
CA LEU A 410 -6.96 23.17 8.59
C LEU A 410 -5.47 23.36 8.30
N ASP A 411 -4.72 22.26 8.12
CA ASP A 411 -3.28 22.27 7.84
C ASP A 411 -2.96 21.68 6.46
N LEU A 412 -3.24 22.44 5.40
CA LEU A 412 -3.01 21.99 4.00
C LEU A 412 -1.57 22.01 3.56
N GLY A 413 -0.69 22.82 4.17
CA GLY A 413 0.67 23.04 3.68
C GLY A 413 1.42 21.72 3.43
N PRO A 414 1.58 20.87 4.46
CA PRO A 414 2.19 19.54 4.33
C PRO A 414 1.55 18.66 3.25
N ILE A 415 0.22 18.68 3.16
CA ILE A 415 -0.55 17.87 2.20
C ILE A 415 -0.26 18.34 0.77
N LEU A 416 -0.33 19.64 0.51
CA LEU A 416 -0.14 20.19 -0.83
C LEU A 416 1.31 20.07 -1.31
N SER A 417 2.31 20.17 -0.42
CA SER A 417 3.70 19.88 -0.77
C SER A 417 3.87 18.42 -1.22
N ALA A 418 3.28 17.47 -0.49
CA ALA A 418 3.31 16.06 -0.85
C ALA A 418 2.58 15.77 -2.18
N VAL A 419 1.39 16.37 -2.38
CA VAL A 419 0.65 16.27 -3.65
C VAL A 419 1.46 16.82 -4.82
N GLN A 420 2.09 18.00 -4.65
CA GLN A 420 2.91 18.60 -5.69
C GLN A 420 4.11 17.72 -6.07
N TRP A 421 4.73 17.09 -5.07
CA TRP A 421 5.83 16.15 -5.28
C TRP A 421 5.37 14.92 -6.09
N ILE A 422 4.27 14.26 -5.70
CA ILE A 422 3.70 13.11 -6.43
C ILE A 422 3.35 13.49 -7.88
N LEU A 423 2.69 14.63 -8.11
CA LEU A 423 2.31 15.09 -9.44
C LEU A 423 3.55 15.30 -10.34
N GLY A 424 4.65 15.76 -9.75
CA GLY A 424 5.92 15.97 -10.45
C GLY A 424 6.61 14.70 -10.95
N LEU A 425 6.28 13.56 -10.37
CA LEU A 425 6.93 12.26 -10.62
C LEU A 425 6.06 11.25 -11.40
N GLN A 426 4.88 11.65 -11.87
CA GLN A 426 4.06 10.77 -12.72
C GLN A 426 4.79 10.43 -14.04
N ASN A 427 4.74 9.18 -14.45
CA ASN A 427 5.32 8.74 -15.72
C ASN A 427 4.45 9.12 -16.92
N ASP A 428 5.05 9.10 -18.11
CA ASP A 428 4.41 9.43 -19.38
C ASP A 428 3.33 8.41 -19.76
N ASP A 429 3.44 7.17 -19.26
CA ASP A 429 2.40 6.14 -19.38
C ASP A 429 1.14 6.42 -18.53
N GLY A 430 1.22 7.39 -17.62
CA GLY A 430 0.13 7.78 -16.73
C GLY A 430 0.17 7.13 -15.34
N GLY A 431 1.01 6.13 -15.12
CA GLY A 431 1.20 5.50 -13.82
C GLY A 431 2.27 6.18 -12.96
N TRP A 432 2.52 5.58 -11.80
CA TRP A 432 3.63 5.94 -10.92
C TRP A 432 4.46 4.72 -10.56
N ALA A 433 5.78 4.94 -10.53
CA ALA A 433 6.77 4.05 -9.95
C ALA A 433 6.88 4.28 -8.43
N ALA A 434 7.78 3.58 -7.74
CA ALA A 434 7.98 3.79 -6.31
C ALA A 434 8.78 5.08 -6.01
N PHE A 435 9.90 5.35 -6.71
CA PHE A 435 10.83 6.43 -6.36
C PHE A 435 11.08 7.42 -7.49
N ASP A 436 11.28 6.92 -8.72
CA ASP A 436 11.83 7.72 -9.81
C ASP A 436 10.88 7.80 -11.02
N ARG A 437 10.86 8.99 -11.66
CA ARG A 437 10.17 9.19 -12.93
C ARG A 437 10.96 8.60 -14.10
N GLU A 438 10.27 7.96 -15.04
CA GLU A 438 10.79 7.37 -16.28
C GLU A 438 11.95 6.37 -16.06
N ASN A 439 11.88 5.61 -14.97
CA ASN A 439 12.84 4.54 -14.66
C ASN A 439 12.38 3.18 -15.25
N ASN A 440 12.05 3.18 -16.54
CA ASN A 440 11.40 2.06 -17.25
C ASN A 440 12.31 1.41 -18.32
N TYR A 441 13.63 1.52 -18.17
CA TYR A 441 14.62 1.03 -19.15
C TYR A 441 14.85 -0.49 -18.99
N LEU A 442 13.78 -1.28 -19.10
CA LEU A 442 13.74 -2.71 -18.75
C LEU A 442 14.78 -3.58 -19.46
N PHE A 443 15.34 -3.11 -20.58
CA PHE A 443 16.46 -3.80 -21.24
C PHE A 443 17.70 -3.91 -20.34
N LEU A 444 17.86 -3.06 -19.32
CA LEU A 444 18.95 -3.12 -18.35
C LEU A 444 18.92 -4.38 -17.49
N ASN A 445 17.76 -5.02 -17.34
CA ASN A 445 17.64 -6.32 -16.70
C ASN A 445 18.36 -7.45 -17.47
N LYS A 446 18.73 -7.21 -18.74
CA LYS A 446 19.48 -8.19 -19.55
C LYS A 446 21.01 -8.08 -19.39
N ILE A 447 21.49 -7.18 -18.54
CA ILE A 447 22.91 -7.11 -18.17
C ILE A 447 23.26 -8.40 -17.40
N PRO A 448 24.39 -9.09 -17.68
CA PRO A 448 24.76 -10.33 -16.97
C PRO A 448 24.85 -10.23 -15.44
N PHE A 449 24.96 -9.02 -14.90
CA PHE A 449 24.95 -8.74 -13.47
C PHE A 449 23.53 -8.69 -12.87
N SER A 450 22.49 -8.46 -13.68
CA SER A 450 21.09 -8.33 -13.27
C SER A 450 20.37 -9.68 -13.31
N ASP A 451 20.83 -10.65 -12.53
CA ASP A 451 20.19 -11.98 -12.49
C ASP A 451 18.91 -12.05 -11.63
N MET A 452 18.40 -10.89 -11.20
CA MET A 452 17.18 -10.72 -10.42
C MET A 452 16.11 -9.86 -11.11
N ASP A 453 16.32 -9.46 -12.38
CA ASP A 453 15.41 -8.62 -13.18
C ASP A 453 14.87 -7.35 -12.46
N SER A 454 15.68 -6.77 -11.57
CA SER A 454 15.25 -5.73 -10.62
C SER A 454 16.05 -4.44 -10.74
N PHE A 455 16.53 -4.06 -11.94
CA PHE A 455 17.29 -2.82 -12.13
C PHE A 455 16.44 -1.59 -12.43
N CYS A 456 15.14 -1.76 -12.67
CA CYS A 456 14.25 -0.68 -13.07
C CYS A 456 13.06 -0.56 -12.12
N ASP A 457 12.52 0.65 -12.04
CA ASP A 457 11.36 1.05 -11.24
C ASP A 457 10.27 1.61 -12.17
N PRO A 458 9.56 0.75 -12.92
CA PRO A 458 8.48 1.18 -13.82
C PRO A 458 7.20 1.52 -13.05
N SER A 459 6.23 2.13 -13.75
CA SER A 459 4.88 2.30 -13.22
C SER A 459 4.25 0.97 -12.78
N THR A 460 3.51 0.99 -11.68
CA THR A 460 2.87 -0.22 -11.12
C THR A 460 1.44 0.05 -10.68
N ALA A 461 0.58 -0.97 -10.78
CA ALA A 461 -0.86 -0.83 -10.54
C ALA A 461 -1.21 -0.53 -9.07
N ASP A 462 -0.48 -1.12 -8.13
CA ASP A 462 -0.66 -0.93 -6.68
C ASP A 462 -0.32 0.51 -6.24
N VAL A 463 0.85 1.03 -6.63
CA VAL A 463 1.25 2.42 -6.34
C VAL A 463 0.30 3.41 -7.01
N THR A 464 -0.04 3.18 -8.28
CA THR A 464 -0.96 4.05 -9.03
C THR A 464 -2.36 4.05 -8.39
N GLY A 465 -2.86 2.89 -7.96
CA GLY A 465 -4.12 2.77 -7.23
C GLY A 465 -4.13 3.58 -5.92
N ARG A 466 -3.02 3.56 -5.17
CA ARG A 466 -2.87 4.35 -3.94
C ARG A 466 -2.92 5.86 -4.20
N VAL A 467 -2.22 6.33 -5.23
CA VAL A 467 -2.23 7.76 -5.61
C VAL A 467 -3.65 8.21 -5.96
N ILE A 468 -4.41 7.39 -6.70
CA ILE A 468 -5.82 7.68 -6.98
C ILE A 468 -6.64 7.73 -5.69
N GLU A 469 -6.42 6.82 -4.73
CA GLU A 469 -7.10 6.84 -3.43
C GLU A 469 -6.82 8.15 -2.68
N CYS A 470 -5.57 8.61 -2.65
CA CYS A 470 -5.17 9.82 -1.93
C CYS A 470 -5.74 11.09 -2.55
N PHE A 471 -5.65 11.24 -3.88
CA PHE A 471 -6.24 12.37 -4.61
C PHE A 471 -7.76 12.37 -4.50
N GLY A 472 -8.38 11.20 -4.65
CA GLY A 472 -9.82 11.03 -4.55
C GLY A 472 -10.37 11.41 -3.16
N LEU A 473 -9.71 10.96 -2.09
CA LEU A 473 -10.12 11.32 -0.73
C LEU A 473 -9.94 12.82 -0.45
N LEU A 474 -8.82 13.40 -0.87
CA LEU A 474 -8.55 14.83 -0.69
C LEU A 474 -9.57 15.69 -1.43
N ALA A 475 -9.84 15.42 -2.71
CA ALA A 475 -10.85 16.11 -3.50
C ALA A 475 -12.26 15.97 -2.90
N LYS A 476 -12.62 14.77 -2.43
CA LYS A 476 -13.91 14.53 -1.75
C LYS A 476 -14.07 15.39 -0.50
N ARG A 477 -13.02 15.52 0.31
CA ARG A 477 -13.03 16.38 1.52
C ARG A 477 -13.11 17.86 1.16
N GLY A 478 -12.30 18.31 0.20
CA GLY A 478 -12.37 19.68 -0.33
C GLY A 478 -13.77 20.05 -0.82
N SER A 479 -14.45 19.14 -1.51
CA SER A 479 -15.79 19.37 -2.09
C SER A 479 -16.82 19.60 -1.00
N VAL A 480 -16.81 18.79 0.06
CA VAL A 480 -17.70 18.93 1.22
C VAL A 480 -17.48 20.28 1.90
N LEU A 481 -16.23 20.71 2.07
CA LEU A 481 -15.91 21.99 2.69
C LEU A 481 -16.33 23.17 1.80
N SER A 482 -16.11 23.06 0.49
CA SER A 482 -16.47 24.10 -0.49
C SER A 482 -17.97 24.37 -0.50
N ARG A 483 -18.81 23.32 -0.43
CA ARG A 483 -20.27 23.47 -0.26
C ARG A 483 -20.68 24.15 1.05
N ASN A 484 -19.84 24.06 2.07
CA ASN A 484 -20.04 24.73 3.35
C ASN A 484 -19.42 26.15 3.39
N GLY A 485 -19.05 26.70 2.23
CA GLY A 485 -18.51 28.06 2.09
C GLY A 485 -17.02 28.19 2.43
N LYS A 486 -16.31 27.08 2.64
CA LYS A 486 -14.86 27.06 2.86
C LYS A 486 -14.21 26.40 1.65
N ASN A 487 -13.49 27.13 0.80
CA ASN A 487 -12.73 26.49 -0.28
C ASN A 487 -11.24 26.40 0.10
N PRO A 488 -10.80 25.30 0.74
CA PRO A 488 -9.44 25.24 1.26
C PRO A 488 -8.40 24.84 0.20
N ILE A 489 -8.78 24.04 -0.81
CA ILE A 489 -7.84 23.54 -1.82
C ILE A 489 -7.85 24.47 -3.04
N PRO A 490 -6.69 25.02 -3.45
CA PRO A 490 -6.61 25.82 -4.67
C PRO A 490 -7.08 25.04 -5.90
N TRP A 491 -7.84 25.70 -6.78
CA TRP A 491 -8.45 25.04 -7.95
C TRP A 491 -7.43 24.35 -8.87
N PHE A 492 -6.25 24.93 -9.05
CA PHE A 492 -5.22 24.31 -9.92
C PHE A 492 -4.76 22.94 -9.41
N PHE A 493 -4.69 22.72 -8.09
CA PHE A 493 -4.38 21.40 -7.53
C PHE A 493 -5.48 20.39 -7.85
N ILE A 494 -6.75 20.81 -7.81
CA ILE A 494 -7.90 19.96 -8.17
C ILE A 494 -7.81 19.57 -9.66
N ASP A 495 -7.50 20.52 -10.53
CA ASP A 495 -7.35 20.32 -11.98
C ASP A 495 -6.19 19.38 -12.32
N ASP A 496 -5.02 19.60 -11.71
CA ASP A 496 -3.82 18.78 -11.91
C ASP A 496 -4.03 17.35 -11.39
N MET A 497 -4.55 17.18 -10.17
CA MET A 497 -4.85 15.87 -9.60
C MET A 497 -5.85 15.09 -10.46
N SER A 498 -6.87 15.76 -10.98
CA SER A 498 -7.83 15.09 -11.84
C SER A 498 -7.22 14.69 -13.17
N SER A 499 -6.48 15.58 -13.83
CA SER A 499 -5.79 15.29 -15.09
C SER A 499 -4.81 14.13 -14.94
N ALA A 500 -4.08 14.09 -13.82
CA ALA A 500 -3.20 12.98 -13.46
C ALA A 500 -3.97 11.68 -13.23
N THR A 501 -5.10 11.74 -12.51
CA THR A 501 -5.97 10.57 -12.24
C THR A 501 -6.53 9.97 -13.52
N GLU A 502 -6.85 10.76 -14.54
CA GLU A 502 -7.35 10.21 -15.80
C GLU A 502 -6.30 9.40 -16.55
N ARG A 503 -5.07 9.93 -16.64
CA ARG A 503 -3.95 9.19 -17.23
C ARG A 503 -3.66 7.92 -16.43
N ALA A 504 -3.81 7.98 -15.11
CA ALA A 504 -3.65 6.84 -14.23
C ALA A 504 -4.70 5.74 -14.49
N ILE A 505 -5.96 6.12 -14.75
CA ILE A 505 -7.01 5.17 -15.11
C ILE A 505 -6.75 4.55 -16.49
N ASP A 506 -6.19 5.32 -17.43
CA ASP A 506 -5.78 4.81 -18.73
C ASP A 506 -4.67 3.76 -18.57
N PHE A 507 -3.64 4.04 -17.77
CA PHE A 507 -2.61 3.08 -17.39
C PHE A 507 -3.21 1.82 -16.73
N LEU A 508 -4.05 1.99 -15.70
CA LEU A 508 -4.66 0.84 -15.02
C LEU A 508 -5.55 -0.01 -15.93
N SER A 509 -6.12 0.57 -16.99
CA SER A 509 -6.89 -0.19 -17.98
C SER A 509 -6.01 -1.05 -18.88
N THR A 510 -4.75 -0.67 -19.10
CA THR A 510 -3.79 -1.50 -19.86
C THR A 510 -3.15 -2.57 -18.99
N GLU A 511 -3.04 -2.33 -17.68
CA GLU A 511 -2.48 -3.27 -16.70
C GLU A 511 -3.51 -4.27 -16.13
N GLN A 512 -4.81 -4.13 -16.48
CA GLN A 512 -5.83 -5.06 -15.97
C GLN A 512 -5.71 -6.42 -16.66
N GLU A 513 -5.61 -7.48 -15.87
CA GLU A 513 -5.55 -8.85 -16.37
C GLU A 513 -6.87 -9.28 -17.02
N ALA A 514 -6.80 -10.28 -17.89
CA ALA A 514 -7.97 -10.80 -18.60
C ALA A 514 -9.05 -11.38 -17.65
N ASP A 515 -8.67 -11.78 -16.43
CA ASP A 515 -9.58 -12.30 -15.41
C ASP A 515 -10.17 -11.22 -14.49
N GLY A 516 -9.76 -9.96 -14.70
CA GLY A 516 -10.19 -8.77 -13.98
C GLY A 516 -9.26 -8.29 -12.87
N SER A 517 -8.22 -9.05 -12.52
CA SER A 517 -7.28 -8.72 -11.45
C SER A 517 -6.18 -7.73 -11.88
N TRP A 518 -5.39 -7.25 -10.91
CA TRP A 518 -4.15 -6.51 -11.15
C TRP A 518 -3.00 -7.12 -10.36
N TYR A 519 -1.83 -7.19 -11.00
CA TYR A 519 -0.58 -7.64 -10.39
C TYR A 519 -0.15 -6.75 -9.21
N GLY A 520 0.33 -7.35 -8.12
CA GLY A 520 0.86 -6.64 -6.95
C GLY A 520 2.38 -6.65 -6.93
N ARG A 521 3.01 -5.50 -7.17
CA ARG A 521 4.48 -5.38 -7.23
C ARG A 521 5.11 -5.43 -5.83
N TRP A 522 4.48 -4.82 -4.83
CA TRP A 522 5.05 -4.63 -3.49
C TRP A 522 4.37 -5.47 -2.39
N GLY A 523 3.16 -5.98 -2.66
CA GLY A 523 2.45 -6.92 -1.79
C GLY A 523 2.00 -8.14 -2.58
N SER A 524 2.07 -9.32 -1.95
CA SER A 524 1.76 -10.62 -2.56
C SER A 524 0.26 -10.86 -2.67
N ASN A 525 -0.33 -10.94 -3.86
CA ASN A 525 0.12 -10.50 -5.18
C ASN A 525 -1.09 -9.87 -5.87
N TYR A 526 -1.88 -10.67 -6.59
CA TYR A 526 -3.06 -10.21 -7.30
C TYR A 526 -4.17 -9.71 -6.36
N ILE A 527 -4.29 -10.28 -5.14
CA ILE A 527 -5.21 -9.76 -4.11
C ILE A 527 -4.81 -8.34 -3.69
N TYR A 528 -3.51 -8.10 -3.51
CA TYR A 528 -2.98 -6.79 -3.10
C TYR A 528 -3.20 -5.74 -4.19
N GLY A 529 -2.73 -6.02 -5.42
CA GLY A 529 -2.86 -5.12 -6.56
C GLY A 529 -4.33 -4.79 -6.86
N THR A 530 -5.19 -5.81 -6.91
CA THR A 530 -6.63 -5.62 -7.14
C THR A 530 -7.29 -4.80 -6.04
N SER A 531 -6.95 -5.05 -4.77
CA SER A 531 -7.48 -4.25 -3.65
C SER A 531 -7.05 -2.79 -3.73
N ALA A 532 -5.78 -2.51 -3.99
CA ALA A 532 -5.24 -1.15 -4.07
C ALA A 532 -5.93 -0.35 -5.18
N VAL A 533 -6.07 -0.93 -6.37
CA VAL A 533 -6.76 -0.33 -7.51
C VAL A 533 -8.24 -0.07 -7.19
N LEU A 534 -8.95 -1.06 -6.64
CA LEU A 534 -10.37 -0.90 -6.27
C LEU A 534 -10.57 0.20 -5.22
N CYS A 535 -9.71 0.27 -4.19
CA CYS A 535 -9.77 1.31 -3.16
C CYS A 535 -9.59 2.72 -3.74
N GLY A 536 -8.77 2.89 -4.78
CA GLY A 536 -8.62 4.15 -5.50
C GLY A 536 -9.80 4.48 -6.40
N LEU A 537 -10.17 3.56 -7.30
CA LEU A 537 -11.14 3.81 -8.37
C LEU A 537 -12.54 4.20 -7.87
N VAL A 538 -12.92 3.80 -6.65
CA VAL A 538 -14.23 4.14 -6.07
C VAL A 538 -14.48 5.66 -6.05
N TYR A 539 -13.44 6.45 -5.80
CA TYR A 539 -13.54 7.92 -5.74
C TYR A 539 -13.79 8.55 -7.10
N HIS A 540 -13.31 7.91 -8.18
CA HIS A 540 -13.61 8.34 -9.55
C HIS A 540 -15.06 7.96 -9.94
N LEU A 541 -15.51 6.76 -9.61
CA LEU A 541 -16.85 6.27 -10.01
C LEU A 541 -18.00 6.99 -9.28
N GLU A 542 -17.81 7.31 -8.00
CA GLU A 542 -18.74 8.15 -7.23
C GLU A 542 -18.90 9.53 -7.90
N GLY A 543 -17.90 9.98 -8.64
CA GLY A 543 -17.81 11.28 -9.29
C GLY A 543 -17.38 12.37 -8.33
N TRP A 544 -16.64 13.35 -8.84
CA TRP A 544 -16.45 14.61 -8.14
C TRP A 544 -17.73 15.40 -8.40
N ASP A 545 -18.47 15.72 -7.33
CA ASP A 545 -19.75 16.42 -7.42
C ASP A 545 -19.64 17.72 -8.24
N ASP A 546 -20.78 18.25 -8.71
CA ASP A 546 -20.91 19.49 -9.51
C ASP A 546 -20.11 20.70 -8.98
N THR A 547 -19.68 20.68 -7.71
CA THR A 547 -18.75 21.64 -7.09
C THR A 547 -17.34 21.62 -7.70
N TYR A 548 -16.85 20.45 -8.10
CA TYR A 548 -15.64 20.25 -8.88
C TYR A 548 -16.07 19.54 -10.18
N PRO A 549 -16.50 20.29 -11.21
CA PRO A 549 -16.88 19.71 -12.50
C PRO A 549 -15.65 19.11 -13.16
N VAL A 550 -15.30 17.90 -12.76
CA VAL A 550 -14.24 17.13 -13.38
C VAL A 550 -14.81 15.81 -13.88
N MET A 551 -15.13 15.91 -15.16
CA MET A 551 -15.02 14.88 -16.20
C MET A 551 -16.09 13.79 -16.28
N GLU A 552 -16.25 13.36 -17.53
CA GLU A 552 -17.23 12.43 -18.04
C GLU A 552 -16.89 11.03 -17.55
N LYS A 553 -17.86 10.28 -17.00
CA LYS A 553 -17.66 8.90 -16.54
C LYS A 553 -17.27 8.01 -17.72
N ARG A 554 -15.96 7.85 -17.97
CA ARG A 554 -15.43 6.91 -18.96
C ARG A 554 -14.91 5.69 -18.21
N HIS A 555 -15.70 4.63 -18.17
CA HIS A 555 -15.29 3.36 -17.56
C HIS A 555 -14.39 2.60 -18.55
N LYS A 556 -13.08 2.78 -18.43
CA LYS A 556 -12.07 2.03 -19.20
C LYS A 556 -11.60 0.76 -18.47
N VAL A 557 -11.79 0.71 -17.16
CA VAL A 557 -11.50 -0.44 -16.29
C VAL A 557 -12.77 -1.23 -16.02
N ASP A 558 -12.70 -2.56 -16.05
CA ASP A 558 -13.81 -3.44 -15.66
C ASP A 558 -13.75 -3.77 -14.16
N THR A 559 -14.38 -2.91 -13.35
CA THR A 559 -14.47 -3.14 -11.91
C THR A 559 -15.39 -4.30 -11.53
N HIS A 560 -16.32 -4.71 -12.40
CA HIS A 560 -17.18 -5.86 -12.10
C HIS A 560 -16.37 -7.16 -12.18
N ALA A 561 -15.55 -7.31 -13.23
CA ALA A 561 -14.64 -8.45 -13.36
C ALA A 561 -13.71 -8.57 -12.15
N ALA A 562 -13.15 -7.45 -11.67
CA ALA A 562 -12.31 -7.41 -10.48
C ALA A 562 -13.03 -7.83 -9.19
N LEU A 563 -14.25 -7.33 -8.97
CA LEU A 563 -15.07 -7.70 -7.81
C LEU A 563 -15.45 -9.19 -7.86
N ASP A 564 -15.85 -9.68 -9.04
CA ASP A 564 -16.18 -11.09 -9.25
C ASP A 564 -14.93 -11.99 -9.11
N TRP A 565 -13.75 -11.51 -9.49
CA TRP A 565 -12.48 -12.19 -9.27
C TRP A 565 -12.21 -12.36 -7.77
N LEU A 566 -12.29 -11.29 -6.97
CA LEU A 566 -12.13 -11.39 -5.52
C LEU A 566 -13.15 -12.36 -4.91
N LYS A 567 -14.41 -12.30 -5.31
CA LYS A 567 -15.45 -13.22 -4.80
C LYS A 567 -15.14 -14.68 -5.13
N ARG A 568 -14.66 -14.97 -6.35
CA ARG A 568 -14.31 -16.33 -6.79
C ARG A 568 -13.10 -16.92 -6.05
N HIS A 569 -12.17 -16.08 -5.61
CA HIS A 569 -10.96 -16.49 -4.89
C HIS A 569 -11.12 -16.48 -3.36
N GLN A 570 -12.34 -16.35 -2.84
CA GLN A 570 -12.58 -16.50 -1.40
C GLN A 570 -12.48 -17.96 -0.98
N ASN A 571 -11.66 -18.24 0.03
CA ASN A 571 -11.48 -19.59 0.57
C ASN A 571 -12.75 -20.10 1.27
N PRO A 572 -12.92 -21.44 1.43
CA PRO A 572 -14.05 -22.02 2.15
C PRO A 572 -14.21 -21.51 3.60
N ASP A 573 -13.11 -21.17 4.27
CA ASP A 573 -13.11 -20.63 5.64
C ASP A 573 -13.59 -19.17 5.75
N GLY A 574 -13.83 -18.52 4.62
CA GLY A 574 -14.29 -17.14 4.49
C GLY A 574 -13.17 -16.10 4.33
N GLY A 575 -11.91 -16.50 4.49
CA GLY A 575 -10.76 -15.62 4.26
C GLY A 575 -10.30 -15.61 2.80
N TRP A 576 -9.23 -14.87 2.56
CA TRP A 576 -8.47 -14.87 1.31
C TRP A 576 -6.99 -15.09 1.61
N GLY A 577 -6.33 -15.77 0.68
CA GLY A 577 -4.94 -16.13 0.80
C GLY A 577 -4.31 -16.27 -0.58
N GLU A 578 -3.05 -15.87 -0.70
CA GLU A 578 -2.29 -15.99 -1.95
C GLU A 578 -0.84 -16.31 -1.64
N ARG A 579 -0.32 -17.35 -2.30
CA ARG A 579 1.07 -17.77 -2.14
C ARG A 579 2.01 -17.00 -3.06
N LEU A 580 3.28 -16.94 -2.67
CA LEU A 580 4.34 -16.24 -3.41
C LEU A 580 4.62 -16.87 -4.78
N GLU A 581 4.29 -18.15 -4.96
CA GLU A 581 4.42 -18.85 -6.23
C GLU A 581 3.58 -18.22 -7.36
N SER A 582 2.54 -17.44 -7.02
CA SER A 582 1.76 -16.67 -7.99
C SER A 582 2.60 -15.66 -8.81
N TYR A 583 3.80 -15.29 -8.34
CA TYR A 583 4.72 -14.40 -9.06
C TYR A 583 5.37 -15.03 -10.30
N TYR A 584 5.49 -16.36 -10.35
CA TYR A 584 6.05 -17.07 -11.50
C TYR A 584 5.11 -18.11 -12.09
N GLU A 585 4.01 -18.42 -11.40
CA GLU A 585 2.93 -19.27 -11.90
C GLU A 585 1.59 -18.51 -11.78
N PRO A 586 1.21 -17.71 -12.80
CA PRO A 586 -0.01 -16.90 -12.77
C PRO A 586 -1.30 -17.71 -12.58
N SER A 587 -1.29 -19.03 -12.87
CA SER A 587 -2.45 -19.88 -12.61
C SER A 587 -2.77 -20.07 -11.11
N LEU A 588 -1.84 -19.69 -10.23
CA LEU A 588 -2.02 -19.67 -8.77
C LEU A 588 -2.48 -18.31 -8.22
N ALA A 589 -2.84 -17.35 -9.09
CA ALA A 589 -3.34 -16.05 -8.68
C ALA A 589 -4.51 -16.19 -7.69
N GLY A 590 -4.46 -15.45 -6.59
CA GLY A 590 -5.46 -15.48 -5.52
C GLY A 590 -5.62 -16.83 -4.80
N ASN A 591 -4.65 -17.75 -4.92
CA ASN A 591 -4.72 -19.08 -4.31
C ASN A 591 -3.68 -19.25 -3.19
N GLY A 592 -4.15 -19.58 -1.98
CA GLY A 592 -3.30 -19.84 -0.83
C GLY A 592 -4.08 -19.96 0.48
N PRO A 593 -3.43 -20.39 1.56
CA PRO A 593 -4.03 -20.38 2.90
C PRO A 593 -4.44 -18.96 3.27
N SER A 594 -5.63 -18.81 3.86
CA SER A 594 -6.12 -17.49 4.27
C SER A 594 -5.14 -16.82 5.24
N THR A 595 -4.80 -15.56 4.97
CA THR A 595 -4.00 -14.71 5.86
C THR A 595 -4.84 -13.52 6.32
N ALA A 596 -4.45 -12.90 7.44
CA ALA A 596 -5.23 -11.80 8.00
C ALA A 596 -5.10 -10.54 7.11
N SER A 597 -3.89 -10.24 6.63
CA SER A 597 -3.64 -9.09 5.75
C SER A 597 -4.30 -9.25 4.37
N GLN A 598 -4.16 -10.40 3.70
CA GLN A 598 -4.79 -10.62 2.38
C GLN A 598 -6.32 -10.65 2.48
N THR A 599 -6.88 -11.25 3.54
CA THR A 599 -8.33 -11.16 3.81
C THR A 599 -8.77 -9.71 4.00
N ALA A 600 -8.00 -8.92 4.73
CA ALA A 600 -8.31 -7.51 4.93
C ALA A 600 -8.23 -6.70 3.62
N TRP A 601 -7.27 -6.97 2.74
CA TRP A 601 -7.18 -6.35 1.42
C TRP A 601 -8.43 -6.65 0.58
N ALA A 602 -8.79 -7.93 0.43
CA ALA A 602 -9.99 -8.33 -0.29
C ALA A 602 -11.25 -7.65 0.30
N LEU A 603 -11.39 -7.61 1.63
CA LEU A 603 -12.48 -6.91 2.30
C LEU A 603 -12.50 -5.40 2.02
N MET A 604 -11.35 -4.73 2.06
CA MET A 604 -11.27 -3.29 1.76
C MET A 604 -11.67 -2.99 0.32
N GLY A 605 -11.21 -3.78 -0.64
CA GLY A 605 -11.62 -3.69 -2.04
C GLY A 605 -13.12 -3.92 -2.24
N LEU A 606 -13.69 -4.96 -1.63
CA LEU A 606 -15.12 -5.28 -1.75
C LEU A 606 -16.02 -4.23 -1.05
N LEU A 607 -15.66 -3.79 0.15
CA LEU A 607 -16.42 -2.80 0.94
C LEU A 607 -16.52 -1.43 0.26
N ALA A 608 -15.61 -1.12 -0.68
CA ALA A 608 -15.70 0.11 -1.46
C ALA A 608 -16.88 0.11 -2.44
N TYR A 609 -17.39 -1.06 -2.84
CA TYR A 609 -18.40 -1.18 -3.91
C TYR A 609 -19.68 -1.88 -3.48
N LEU A 610 -19.60 -2.77 -2.48
CA LEU A 610 -20.67 -3.67 -2.11
C LEU A 610 -21.25 -3.32 -0.73
N ALA A 611 -22.51 -3.70 -0.52
CA ALA A 611 -23.14 -3.55 0.78
C ALA A 611 -22.45 -4.46 1.81
N PRO A 612 -22.35 -4.06 3.09
CA PRO A 612 -21.76 -4.89 4.15
C PRO A 612 -22.44 -6.25 4.32
N THR A 613 -23.70 -6.37 3.87
CA THR A 613 -24.49 -7.60 3.88
C THR A 613 -24.18 -8.56 2.75
N ASP A 614 -23.28 -8.20 1.81
CA ASP A 614 -22.79 -9.14 0.80
C ASP A 614 -22.17 -10.37 1.49
N GLU A 615 -22.45 -11.55 0.95
CA GLU A 615 -22.05 -12.81 1.58
C GLU A 615 -20.53 -12.93 1.72
N SER A 616 -19.78 -12.50 0.70
CA SER A 616 -18.32 -12.56 0.74
C SER A 616 -17.75 -11.66 1.84
N ILE A 617 -18.29 -10.46 2.00
CA ILE A 617 -17.90 -9.54 3.08
C ILE A 617 -18.24 -10.15 4.44
N THR A 618 -19.47 -10.65 4.61
CA THR A 618 -19.95 -11.25 5.86
C THR A 618 -19.02 -12.38 6.30
N ARG A 619 -18.65 -13.28 5.38
CA ARG A 619 -17.75 -14.41 5.63
C ARG A 619 -16.32 -13.96 5.97
N GLY A 620 -15.80 -12.93 5.30
CA GLY A 620 -14.48 -12.37 5.61
C GLY A 620 -14.40 -11.70 6.97
N ILE A 621 -15.45 -10.96 7.37
CA ILE A 621 -15.53 -10.36 8.71
C ILE A 621 -15.63 -11.46 9.79
N GLN A 622 -16.37 -12.53 9.53
CA GLN A 622 -16.41 -13.70 10.42
C GLN A 622 -15.05 -14.38 10.54
N TYR A 623 -14.31 -14.51 9.43
CA TYR A 623 -12.94 -15.04 9.43
C TYR A 623 -12.05 -14.20 10.35
N LEU A 624 -11.91 -12.89 10.10
CA LEU A 624 -11.05 -12.02 10.91
C LEU A 624 -11.46 -12.01 12.38
N SER A 625 -12.76 -11.99 12.67
CA SER A 625 -13.26 -11.99 14.05
C SER A 625 -12.93 -13.29 14.79
N ARG A 626 -12.98 -14.43 14.09
CA ARG A 626 -12.72 -15.77 14.63
C ARG A 626 -11.23 -16.07 14.79
N THR A 627 -10.39 -15.59 13.87
CA THR A 627 -8.94 -15.87 13.88
C THR A 627 -8.13 -14.88 14.71
N GLN A 628 -8.74 -13.79 15.18
CA GLN A 628 -8.08 -12.87 16.09
C GLN A 628 -7.70 -13.56 17.41
N ILE A 629 -6.46 -13.35 17.84
CA ILE A 629 -5.95 -13.86 19.11
C ILE A 629 -6.70 -13.19 20.26
N LYS A 630 -7.30 -13.98 21.17
CA LYS A 630 -8.16 -13.45 22.24
C LYS A 630 -7.45 -13.28 23.59
N GLU A 631 -6.37 -14.00 23.83
CA GLU A 631 -5.66 -14.05 25.11
C GLU A 631 -4.14 -14.02 24.93
N GLY A 632 -3.41 -13.72 26.01
CA GLY A 632 -1.95 -13.61 26.01
C GLY A 632 -1.43 -12.24 25.54
N GLU A 633 -0.11 -12.14 25.35
CA GLU A 633 0.56 -10.87 25.00
C GLU A 633 0.11 -10.33 23.64
N LEU A 634 -0.13 -11.24 22.70
CA LEU A 634 -0.61 -10.98 21.34
C LEU A 634 -2.13 -10.78 21.26
N ALA A 635 -2.87 -10.74 22.38
CA ALA A 635 -4.32 -10.55 22.37
C ALA A 635 -4.75 -9.28 21.62
N GLY A 636 -5.63 -9.44 20.63
CA GLY A 636 -6.10 -8.38 19.74
C GLY A 636 -5.40 -8.32 18.39
N SER A 637 -4.29 -9.04 18.21
CA SER A 637 -3.60 -9.20 16.92
C SER A 637 -4.01 -10.50 16.19
N TRP A 638 -3.40 -10.74 15.03
CA TRP A 638 -3.57 -11.95 14.24
C TRP A 638 -2.22 -12.63 14.01
N LYS A 639 -2.21 -13.96 14.05
CA LYS A 639 -1.03 -14.73 13.67
C LYS A 639 -0.92 -14.77 12.15
N GLU A 640 0.26 -14.45 11.64
CA GLU A 640 0.55 -14.47 10.21
C GLU A 640 2.04 -14.81 10.02
N ASP A 641 2.30 -16.07 9.67
CA ASP A 641 3.67 -16.54 9.41
C ASP A 641 4.01 -16.43 7.91
N HIS A 642 2.99 -16.45 7.04
CA HIS A 642 3.17 -16.34 5.60
C HIS A 642 3.58 -14.92 5.20
N TYR A 643 4.51 -14.84 4.26
CA TYR A 643 5.03 -13.58 3.77
C TYR A 643 4.02 -12.99 2.78
N THR A 644 3.63 -11.75 3.04
CA THR A 644 2.63 -11.03 2.23
C THR A 644 3.23 -9.78 1.59
N GLY A 645 4.49 -9.45 1.87
CA GLY A 645 5.24 -8.37 1.23
C GLY A 645 6.23 -8.89 0.19
N THR A 646 6.57 -8.06 -0.79
CA THR A 646 7.47 -8.41 -1.88
C THR A 646 8.46 -7.28 -2.13
N GLY A 647 9.76 -7.57 -2.00
CA GLY A 647 10.82 -6.64 -2.39
C GLY A 647 11.16 -6.81 -3.87
N PHE A 648 11.61 -8.01 -4.24
CA PHE A 648 11.92 -8.40 -5.62
C PHE A 648 11.22 -9.73 -5.93
N PRO A 649 10.20 -9.75 -6.82
CA PRO A 649 9.52 -10.97 -7.21
C PRO A 649 10.51 -12.09 -7.53
N ASN A 650 10.31 -13.28 -6.97
CA ASN A 650 11.13 -14.49 -7.16
C ASN A 650 12.53 -14.47 -6.52
N HIS A 651 12.97 -13.35 -5.95
CA HIS A 651 14.35 -13.20 -5.45
C HIS A 651 14.44 -12.68 -4.02
N PHE A 652 13.44 -11.92 -3.55
CA PHE A 652 13.45 -11.33 -2.22
C PHE A 652 12.03 -11.00 -1.74
N TYR A 653 11.55 -11.76 -0.76
CA TYR A 653 10.23 -11.57 -0.17
C TYR A 653 10.33 -11.00 1.24
N LEU A 654 9.25 -10.36 1.69
CA LEU A 654 9.21 -9.61 2.95
C LEU A 654 8.02 -10.04 3.80
N CYS A 655 8.24 -10.12 5.11
CA CYS A 655 7.17 -10.22 6.09
C CYS A 655 7.18 -8.97 6.97
N TYR A 656 6.20 -8.11 6.72
CA TYR A 656 5.89 -6.97 7.57
C TYR A 656 5.04 -7.44 8.75
N THR A 657 5.64 -7.55 9.93
CA THR A 657 4.97 -8.15 11.10
C THR A 657 3.73 -7.40 11.58
N LEU A 658 3.57 -6.12 11.20
CA LEU A 658 2.38 -5.33 11.53
C LEU A 658 1.29 -5.34 10.44
N TYR A 659 1.48 -5.99 9.28
CA TYR A 659 0.44 -6.12 8.25
C TYR A 659 -0.80 -6.85 8.81
N SER A 660 -0.55 -7.92 9.57
CA SER A 660 -1.58 -8.68 10.29
C SER A 660 -2.30 -7.89 11.37
N GLN A 661 -1.83 -6.67 11.68
CA GLN A 661 -2.44 -5.80 12.68
C GLN A 661 -3.26 -4.68 12.04
N TYR A 662 -2.63 -3.78 11.27
CA TYR A 662 -3.33 -2.59 10.78
C TYR A 662 -4.31 -2.89 9.65
N PHE A 663 -4.05 -3.86 8.76
CA PHE A 663 -4.99 -4.15 7.68
C PHE A 663 -6.30 -4.77 8.20
N PRO A 664 -6.29 -5.81 9.05
CA PRO A 664 -7.51 -6.29 9.70
C PRO A 664 -8.25 -5.21 10.48
N MET A 665 -7.52 -4.36 11.21
CA MET A 665 -8.10 -3.22 11.93
C MET A 665 -8.80 -2.24 10.98
N MET A 666 -8.19 -1.90 9.84
CA MET A 666 -8.80 -1.06 8.80
C MET A 666 -10.07 -1.71 8.24
N ALA A 667 -10.01 -2.99 7.84
CA ALA A 667 -11.13 -3.69 7.23
C ALA A 667 -12.33 -3.79 8.19
N LEU A 668 -12.09 -4.19 9.44
CA LEU A 668 -13.12 -4.26 10.49
C LEU A 668 -13.67 -2.86 10.82
N GLY A 669 -12.80 -1.86 10.93
CA GLY A 669 -13.19 -0.46 11.17
C GLY A 669 -14.08 0.11 10.05
N ARG A 670 -13.72 -0.15 8.79
CA ARG A 670 -14.52 0.22 7.62
C ARG A 670 -15.88 -0.48 7.63
N TYR A 671 -15.94 -1.78 7.94
CA TYR A 671 -17.19 -2.53 8.06
C TYR A 671 -18.12 -1.96 9.16
N THR A 672 -17.60 -1.74 10.36
CA THR A 672 -18.41 -1.29 11.52
C THR A 672 -19.00 0.11 11.35
N ARG A 673 -18.39 0.95 10.51
CA ARG A 673 -18.88 2.30 10.21
C ARG A 673 -20.18 2.31 9.41
N PHE A 674 -20.46 1.30 8.59
CA PHE A 674 -21.69 1.27 7.77
C PHE A 674 -22.98 1.15 8.60
N ASP A 675 -22.91 0.64 9.83
CA ASP A 675 -24.07 0.50 10.72
C ASP A 675 -24.25 1.71 11.66
N ARG A 676 -23.44 2.77 11.50
CA ARG A 676 -23.74 4.05 12.12
C ARG A 676 -24.85 4.72 11.31
N PRO A 677 -25.97 5.16 11.93
CA PRO A 677 -27.09 5.79 11.22
C PRO A 677 -26.71 7.06 10.41
N ASP A 678 -25.47 7.52 10.49
CA ASP A 678 -24.91 8.67 9.77
C ASP A 678 -23.97 8.29 8.59
N ALA A 679 -23.74 6.99 8.31
CA ALA A 679 -22.82 6.54 7.28
C ALA A 679 -23.53 6.11 5.98
N ARG A 680 -23.55 7.05 5.03
CA ARG A 680 -23.74 6.92 3.55
C ARG A 680 -24.21 5.55 3.01
N TYR A 681 -25.45 5.53 2.51
CA TYR A 681 -26.00 4.44 1.71
C TYR A 681 -25.50 4.49 0.25
N VAL A 682 -25.09 3.34 -0.30
CA VAL A 682 -24.74 3.11 -1.71
C VAL A 682 -26.00 3.04 -2.58
N LYS A 683 -25.96 3.65 -3.78
CA LYS A 683 -27.06 3.68 -4.78
C LYS A 683 -27.05 2.45 -5.70
N PHE A 684 -28.14 1.68 -5.73
CA PHE A 684 -28.42 0.69 -6.78
C PHE A 684 -29.53 1.18 -7.74
N ASN A 685 -29.38 0.91 -9.05
CA ASN A 685 -30.37 1.17 -10.10
C ASN A 685 -31.20 -0.10 -10.36
N ILE A 686 -32.52 -0.05 -10.19
CA ILE A 686 -33.44 -1.08 -10.72
C ILE A 686 -34.26 -0.45 -11.85
N LYS A 687 -34.22 -1.08 -13.03
CA LYS A 687 -34.89 -0.63 -14.26
C LYS A 687 -36.22 -1.38 -14.40
N LEU A 688 -37.36 -0.72 -14.16
CA LEU A 688 -38.67 -1.24 -14.55
C LEU A 688 -39.06 -0.65 -15.90
N ILE A 689 -39.26 -1.53 -16.89
CA ILE A 689 -39.59 -1.18 -18.27
C ILE A 689 -41.08 -0.85 -18.36
N SER A 690 -41.44 0.30 -18.92
CA SER A 690 -42.79 0.59 -19.44
C SER A 690 -42.70 1.24 -20.82
N LEU A 691 -43.49 0.70 -21.75
CA LEU A 691 -43.55 1.07 -23.16
C LEU A 691 -44.29 2.41 -23.32
N ARG A 692 -43.52 3.51 -23.48
CA ARG A 692 -43.72 4.65 -24.42
C ARG A 692 -43.10 5.94 -23.86
N SER A 693 -42.21 6.51 -24.67
CA SER A 693 -41.65 7.89 -24.67
C SER A 693 -40.85 8.40 -23.46
N THR A 694 -39.55 8.61 -23.76
CA THR A 694 -38.58 9.61 -23.25
C THR A 694 -38.38 9.73 -21.74
N VAL A 695 -37.36 9.01 -21.26
CA VAL A 695 -36.89 8.96 -19.87
C VAL A 695 -35.84 10.04 -19.60
N LYS A 696 -36.03 10.87 -18.57
CA LYS A 696 -34.95 11.52 -17.81
C LYS A 696 -34.99 10.99 -16.38
N THR A 697 -33.95 10.24 -16.02
CA THR A 697 -33.78 9.54 -14.74
C THR A 697 -33.09 10.44 -13.71
N SER A 698 -33.58 10.44 -12.45
CA SER A 698 -32.84 10.94 -11.29
C SER A 698 -33.00 9.97 -10.11
N GLN A 699 -31.87 9.40 -9.66
CA GLN A 699 -31.74 8.37 -8.62
C GLN A 699 -31.98 8.91 -7.20
N LYS A 700 -32.83 8.25 -6.40
CA LYS A 700 -32.94 8.46 -4.93
C LYS A 700 -33.09 7.11 -4.20
N LEU A 701 -32.25 6.84 -3.20
CA LEU A 701 -32.47 5.80 -2.20
C LEU A 701 -33.41 6.35 -1.11
N ILE A 702 -34.25 5.49 -0.54
CA ILE A 702 -35.20 5.85 0.51
C ILE A 702 -34.92 5.01 1.76
N PRO A 703 -34.44 5.60 2.88
CA PRO A 703 -34.35 4.93 4.18
C PRO A 703 -35.74 4.60 4.74
N GLY A 704 -35.91 3.41 5.33
CA GLY A 704 -37.16 2.98 5.96
C GLY A 704 -38.26 2.61 4.96
N PHE A 705 -37.92 1.82 3.93
CA PHE A 705 -38.90 1.30 2.96
C PHE A 705 -39.98 0.42 3.64
N ASP A 706 -39.61 -0.31 4.69
CA ASP A 706 -40.53 -1.04 5.58
C ASP A 706 -41.53 -0.12 6.30
N LEU A 707 -41.21 1.17 6.40
CA LEU A 707 -42.04 2.23 6.95
C LEU A 707 -42.75 3.02 5.84
N MET A 708 -42.80 2.53 4.61
CA MET A 708 -43.56 3.14 3.52
C MET A 708 -44.61 2.19 2.97
N ASP A 709 -45.87 2.61 3.05
CA ASP A 709 -47.01 1.95 2.41
C ASP A 709 -47.45 2.84 1.24
N ILE A 710 -46.96 2.55 0.04
CA ILE A 710 -47.26 3.31 -1.18
C ILE A 710 -48.07 2.41 -2.12
N GLY A 711 -49.27 2.86 -2.45
CA GLY A 711 -50.19 2.17 -3.36
C GLY A 711 -49.83 2.26 -4.85
N ASN A 712 -50.77 1.83 -5.72
CA ASN A 712 -50.64 1.89 -7.18
C ASN A 712 -50.99 3.28 -7.74
N ASP A 713 -50.43 3.64 -8.90
CA ASP A 713 -50.70 4.91 -9.62
C ASP A 713 -50.32 6.21 -8.87
N VAL A 714 -49.37 6.15 -7.95
CA VAL A 714 -48.82 7.33 -7.24
C VAL A 714 -47.78 8.05 -8.11
N VAL A 715 -47.87 9.39 -8.16
CA VAL A 715 -46.93 10.24 -8.91
C VAL A 715 -46.12 11.11 -7.96
N PHE A 716 -44.79 11.06 -8.07
CA PHE A 716 -43.87 11.93 -7.33
C PHE A 716 -43.19 12.95 -8.25
N GLY A 717 -43.14 14.20 -7.81
CA GLY A 717 -42.29 15.22 -8.39
C GLY A 717 -40.82 14.84 -8.19
N THR A 718 -40.00 15.09 -9.21
CA THR A 718 -38.55 14.77 -9.25
C THR A 718 -37.77 15.18 -8.00
N ARG A 719 -38.23 16.23 -7.30
CA ARG A 719 -37.56 16.80 -6.11
C ARG A 719 -38.28 16.58 -4.78
N SER A 720 -39.33 15.76 -4.70
CA SER A 720 -39.96 15.43 -3.41
C SER A 720 -39.03 14.60 -2.51
N CYS A 721 -39.22 14.70 -1.19
CA CYS A 721 -38.56 13.83 -0.21
C CYS A 721 -39.56 13.33 0.83
N LEU A 722 -39.36 12.10 1.32
CA LEU A 722 -40.14 11.48 2.38
C LEU A 722 -39.16 11.03 3.46
N GLY A 723 -39.39 11.46 4.69
CA GLY A 723 -38.60 11.07 5.85
C GLY A 723 -39.44 10.26 6.83
N THR A 724 -39.08 8.99 7.04
CA THR A 724 -39.72 8.09 8.03
C THR A 724 -39.09 8.19 9.42
N VAL A 725 -38.00 8.96 9.55
CA VAL A 725 -37.24 9.19 10.77
C VAL A 725 -36.98 10.68 10.95
N ASP A 726 -37.13 11.16 12.19
CA ASP A 726 -36.64 12.47 12.64
C ASP A 726 -36.13 12.36 14.10
N ARG A 727 -35.73 13.49 14.70
CA ARG A 727 -35.24 13.54 16.10
C ARG A 727 -36.24 13.02 17.16
N LEU A 728 -37.51 12.85 16.81
CA LEU A 728 -38.59 12.39 17.68
C LEU A 728 -38.92 10.90 17.45
N GLY A 729 -38.18 10.20 16.58
CA GLY A 729 -38.26 8.76 16.35
C GLY A 729 -38.92 8.35 15.04
N ARG A 730 -38.89 7.03 14.76
CA ARG A 730 -39.34 6.39 13.51
C ARG A 730 -40.86 6.15 13.45
N LYS A 731 -41.52 6.51 12.35
CA LYS A 731 -42.96 6.26 12.10
C LYS A 731 -43.27 6.04 10.61
N PRO A 732 -44.25 5.17 10.26
CA PRO A 732 -44.57 4.85 8.88
C PRO A 732 -45.25 6.00 8.14
N ILE A 733 -44.99 6.13 6.84
CA ILE A 733 -45.72 7.02 5.92
C ILE A 733 -46.63 6.16 5.04
N VAL A 734 -47.89 6.57 4.90
CA VAL A 734 -48.87 5.89 4.05
C VAL A 734 -49.28 6.83 2.92
N ILE A 735 -49.19 6.38 1.68
CA ILE A 735 -49.63 7.08 0.47
C ILE A 735 -50.49 6.11 -0.34
N LYS A 736 -51.80 6.36 -0.38
CA LYS A 736 -52.75 5.45 -1.05
C LYS A 736 -52.84 5.72 -2.55
N ASP A 737 -53.48 4.80 -3.27
CA ASP A 737 -53.56 4.76 -4.73
C ASP A 737 -53.94 6.11 -5.38
N GLY A 738 -53.28 6.48 -6.47
CA GLY A 738 -53.62 7.67 -7.26
C GLY A 738 -53.26 9.03 -6.65
N ALA A 739 -52.48 9.09 -5.57
CA ALA A 739 -51.99 10.35 -4.99
C ALA A 739 -50.94 11.04 -5.89
N MET A 740 -50.95 12.37 -5.94
CA MET A 740 -49.98 13.19 -6.69
C MET A 740 -49.22 14.12 -5.74
N LEU A 741 -47.90 13.92 -5.63
CA LEU A 741 -47.00 14.76 -4.85
C LEU A 741 -46.16 15.64 -5.78
N GLY A 742 -46.36 16.95 -5.70
CA GLY A 742 -45.65 17.94 -6.50
C GLY A 742 -44.17 18.06 -6.15
N ASP A 743 -43.44 18.79 -6.98
CA ASP A 743 -42.01 18.98 -6.86
C ASP A 743 -41.62 19.64 -5.52
N ARG A 744 -40.55 19.19 -4.86
CA ARG A 744 -40.08 19.71 -3.55
C ARG A 744 -41.06 19.54 -2.39
N SER A 745 -42.05 18.64 -2.47
CA SER A 745 -42.86 18.30 -1.31
C SER A 745 -42.06 17.49 -0.29
N VAL A 746 -42.27 17.73 1.00
CA VAL A 746 -41.58 17.04 2.11
C VAL A 746 -42.60 16.32 2.98
N GLY A 747 -42.54 14.99 3.03
CA GLY A 747 -43.35 14.17 3.95
C GLY A 747 -42.61 13.88 5.25
N LEU A 748 -43.15 14.30 6.40
CA LEU A 748 -42.61 13.96 7.72
C LEU A 748 -43.15 12.62 8.24
N PRO A 749 -42.58 12.04 9.32
CA PRO A 749 -42.99 10.70 9.76
C PRO A 749 -44.46 10.64 10.22
N ARG A 750 -45.13 9.50 10.03
CA ARG A 750 -46.58 9.31 10.30
C ARG A 750 -47.52 10.17 9.46
N VAL A 751 -47.09 10.62 8.29
CA VAL A 751 -47.99 11.21 7.29
C VAL A 751 -48.86 10.12 6.67
N ASN A 752 -50.16 10.38 6.56
CA ASN A 752 -51.12 9.53 5.85
C ASN A 752 -51.80 10.34 4.74
N ILE A 753 -51.55 9.98 3.49
CA ILE A 753 -52.15 10.60 2.31
C ILE A 753 -53.19 9.62 1.74
N GLY A 754 -54.42 10.11 1.61
CA GLY A 754 -55.54 9.37 1.04
C GLY A 754 -55.40 9.14 -0.47
N THR A 755 -56.35 8.38 -1.01
CA THR A 755 -56.46 8.07 -2.44
C THR A 755 -56.73 9.38 -3.23
N ARG A 756 -56.22 9.57 -4.45
CA ARG A 756 -56.48 10.79 -5.28
C ARG A 756 -56.19 12.17 -4.65
N THR A 757 -55.40 12.23 -3.58
CA THR A 757 -55.00 13.50 -2.94
C THR A 757 -53.92 14.20 -3.77
N MET A 758 -54.08 15.52 -4.02
CA MET A 758 -53.08 16.34 -4.70
C MET A 758 -52.33 17.24 -3.71
N VAL A 759 -51.05 16.94 -3.51
CA VAL A 759 -50.10 17.75 -2.75
C VAL A 759 -49.34 18.62 -3.74
N GLY A 760 -49.50 19.94 -3.66
CA GLY A 760 -48.80 20.83 -4.59
C GLY A 760 -47.30 20.96 -4.29
N SER A 761 -46.58 21.53 -5.24
CA SER A 761 -45.12 21.72 -5.15
C SER A 761 -44.73 22.59 -3.95
N GLY A 762 -43.67 22.21 -3.25
CA GLY A 762 -43.14 22.91 -2.07
C GLY A 762 -43.91 22.69 -0.76
N ALA A 763 -44.89 21.80 -0.74
CA ALA A 763 -45.66 21.52 0.47
C ALA A 763 -44.84 20.75 1.53
N LEU A 764 -44.90 21.18 2.79
CA LEU A 764 -44.38 20.43 3.94
C LEU A 764 -45.54 19.75 4.67
N LEU A 765 -45.59 18.42 4.65
CA LEU A 765 -46.61 17.63 5.32
C LEU A 765 -46.22 17.40 6.78
N ARG A 766 -47.16 17.65 7.69
CA ARG A 766 -46.92 17.64 9.14
C ARG A 766 -46.70 16.21 9.65
N ARG A 767 -45.79 16.04 10.62
CA ARG A 767 -45.67 14.78 11.39
C ARG A 767 -47.01 14.40 12.01
N ASN A 768 -47.43 13.13 11.89
CA ASN A 768 -48.78 12.65 12.26
C ASN A 768 -49.94 13.29 11.47
N GLY A 769 -49.68 13.96 10.34
CA GLY A 769 -50.70 14.58 9.51
C GLY A 769 -51.51 13.57 8.70
N SER A 770 -52.82 13.79 8.59
CA SER A 770 -53.72 13.00 7.76
C SER A 770 -54.34 13.87 6.67
N TYR A 771 -54.24 13.43 5.42
CA TYR A 771 -54.61 14.16 4.20
C TYR A 771 -55.61 13.32 3.39
N PRO A 772 -56.87 13.21 3.84
CA PRO A 772 -57.89 12.37 3.19
C PRO A 772 -58.22 12.80 1.76
N ASP A 773 -58.77 11.87 0.97
CA ASP A 773 -59.32 12.15 -0.35
C ASP A 773 -60.52 13.09 -0.23
N ASP A 774 -60.33 14.37 -0.55
CA ASP A 774 -61.43 15.32 -0.67
C ASP A 774 -61.52 15.93 -2.06
N ARG A 775 -60.77 15.37 -3.03
CA ARG A 775 -60.62 15.83 -4.42
C ARG A 775 -60.18 17.30 -4.57
N ARG A 776 -59.56 17.92 -3.55
CA ARG A 776 -59.05 19.30 -3.60
C ARG A 776 -57.53 19.35 -3.47
N SER A 777 -56.93 20.41 -4.00
CA SER A 777 -55.49 20.67 -3.86
C SER A 777 -55.16 21.24 -2.48
N TYR A 778 -54.27 20.58 -1.73
CA TYR A 778 -53.85 21.04 -0.40
C TYR A 778 -53.02 22.32 -0.42
N CYS A 779 -52.36 22.65 -1.55
CA CYS A 779 -51.63 23.91 -1.71
C CYS A 779 -52.54 25.13 -1.61
N GLN A 780 -53.75 25.06 -2.17
CA GLN A 780 -54.70 26.18 -2.16
C GLN A 780 -55.27 26.41 -0.76
N ARG A 781 -55.58 25.34 -0.01
CA ARG A 781 -56.07 25.47 1.37
C ARG A 781 -55.02 26.01 2.32
N TRP A 782 -53.77 25.54 2.20
CA TRP A 782 -52.71 26.03 3.08
C TRP A 782 -52.30 27.46 2.74
N GLN A 783 -52.26 27.85 1.46
CA GLN A 783 -52.05 29.26 1.10
C GLN A 783 -53.21 30.14 1.58
N ILE A 784 -54.46 29.73 1.42
CA ILE A 784 -55.62 30.48 1.93
C ILE A 784 -55.59 30.56 3.45
N GLN A 785 -55.32 29.45 4.15
CA GLN A 785 -55.19 29.43 5.60
C GLN A 785 -54.06 30.35 6.06
N ARG A 786 -52.88 30.30 5.42
CA ARG A 786 -51.75 31.16 5.74
C ARG A 786 -52.02 32.62 5.41
N THR A 787 -52.73 32.91 4.31
CA THR A 787 -53.18 34.26 3.98
C THR A 787 -54.21 34.76 4.99
N ILE A 788 -55.11 33.90 5.47
CA ILE A 788 -56.05 34.22 6.55
C ILE A 788 -55.32 34.44 7.86
N ASP A 789 -54.34 33.60 8.21
CA ASP A 789 -53.55 33.72 9.43
C ASP A 789 -52.69 35.00 9.39
N ILE A 790 -52.08 35.32 8.24
CA ILE A 790 -51.36 36.58 8.00
C ILE A 790 -52.31 37.78 8.06
N LEU A 791 -53.51 37.69 7.48
CA LEU A 791 -54.52 38.76 7.58
C LEU A 791 -55.02 38.94 9.02
N ILE A 792 -55.13 37.87 9.80
CA ILE A 792 -55.48 37.90 11.23
C ILE A 792 -54.35 38.51 12.07
N GLU A 793 -53.09 38.19 11.75
CA GLU A 793 -51.91 38.72 12.46
C GLU A 793 -51.60 40.17 12.08
N GLU A 794 -51.76 40.55 10.81
CA GLU A 794 -51.32 41.85 10.29
C GLU A 794 -52.45 42.90 10.20
N SER A 795 -53.74 42.52 10.27
CA SER A 795 -54.87 43.46 10.20
C SER A 795 -55.72 43.47 11.49
N PHE A 796 -55.59 44.57 12.26
CA PHE A 796 -56.48 44.96 13.37
C PHE A 796 -56.60 44.01 14.58
N GLY A 797 -55.49 43.40 15.01
CA GLY A 797 -55.34 42.94 16.41
C GLY A 797 -56.46 42.05 16.97
N GLY A 798 -56.98 41.13 16.15
CA GLY A 798 -57.87 40.06 16.63
C GLY A 798 -59.30 40.45 17.02
N ARG A 799 -59.82 41.62 16.64
CA ARG A 799 -61.26 41.94 16.79
C ARG A 799 -61.85 42.45 15.47
N GLY A 800 -62.60 41.60 14.77
CA GLY A 800 -63.53 42.07 13.73
C GLY A 800 -63.75 41.15 12.51
N ILE A 801 -62.87 40.18 12.25
CA ILE A 801 -62.97 39.37 11.02
C ILE A 801 -64.13 38.34 11.01
N PRO A 802 -64.58 37.74 12.13
CA PRO A 802 -65.63 36.72 12.06
C PRO A 802 -66.97 37.22 11.50
N LEU A 803 -67.26 38.53 11.58
CA LEU A 803 -68.54 39.10 11.15
C LEU A 803 -68.66 39.31 9.64
N VAL A 804 -67.54 39.34 8.90
CA VAL A 804 -67.54 39.62 7.45
C VAL A 804 -67.66 38.33 6.62
N LEU A 805 -67.35 37.17 7.21
CA LEU A 805 -67.31 35.88 6.51
C LEU A 805 -68.52 34.98 6.78
N SER A 806 -69.38 35.28 7.76
CA SER A 806 -70.53 34.43 8.11
C SER A 806 -71.82 34.74 7.34
N GLY A 807 -71.91 35.87 6.61
CA GLY A 807 -73.00 36.10 5.67
C GLY A 807 -74.42 36.20 6.25
N ASP A 808 -74.60 36.37 7.57
CA ASP A 808 -75.91 36.56 8.18
C ASP A 808 -76.14 38.03 8.52
N GLY A 809 -76.83 38.73 7.62
CA GLY A 809 -77.49 39.98 7.93
C GLY A 809 -78.91 39.72 8.41
N GLY A 810 -79.22 40.14 9.64
CA GLY A 810 -80.58 40.60 9.96
C GLY A 810 -81.26 40.03 11.21
N GLN A 811 -81.57 40.98 12.10
CA GLN A 811 -82.79 41.10 12.91
C GLN A 811 -82.84 40.55 14.35
N ASP A 812 -82.86 41.56 15.24
CA ASP A 812 -83.81 41.78 16.33
C ASP A 812 -83.57 41.19 17.74
N ARG A 813 -83.10 42.10 18.59
CA ARG A 813 -83.77 42.68 19.78
C ARG A 813 -83.83 41.92 21.12
N VAL A 814 -83.33 42.69 22.10
CA VAL A 814 -83.43 42.71 23.58
C VAL A 814 -82.49 41.79 24.33
#